data_AF-A0A397E5Z4-F1
#
_entry.id   AF-A0A397E5Z4-F1
#
_cell.length_a   1.000
_cell.length_b   1.000
_cell.length_c   1.000
_cell.angle_alpha   90.00
_cell.angle_beta   90.00
_cell.angle_gamma   90.00
#
_symmetry.space_group_name_H-M   'P 1'
#
loop_
_entity.id
_entity.type
_entity.pdbx_description
1 polymer ?
#
loop_
_entity_poly.entity_id
_entity_poly.type
_entity_poly.pdbx_seq_one_letter_code
_entity_poly.pdbx_strand_id
1 'polypeptide(L)'
;MQEIPCKDYVVQVGHGLLASVPSQLLQLLPNITSFIVVSDSNVAPLYAQTLLQGFKRRAELYVIPAGEASKNRGMKAAIEDFMLEKRMHRDCCVVALGGGVVGDLAGFVASTYMRGVPFVQIPTSLLACVDSSIGGKTGIDVEAGKNLVGAFHQPKRVFVDLDLLSTLPKRELINGMAEIIKAGAIYSDALFSMLESNVDAILALKQDVVLSMVAAAATATVLEKMEVDKKNSGGVKKLILLTSIGKVHSNPFTVAVEDSRIAHVLEPQVLVVPPSEPISGTVNVPGSKSISNRVLLLAALGAGTCRISGLLHSDDTQVMMDVLQYLGAQFSWEDDGDVLVVVGTAGKFPPSVPSHWYLSNAGTAARFLTTVATLAGSKVHLTGNARMQERPISDLVDALVANGCAIEYGNRKGCPPLEISPTGLPGGVLHLAGKVSSQYVSSVLLSAPYADAPLELQLAEDNPTSFPYIQMTTQLMALFGIHVQTLGSWPPRGSLKAIEIDMETMTDAFMTLAVLAAAATGRTKITGIANQRVKECNRIAVMCSTALRVSFQVPAYPPPPISTKAADAIYLIGMRGVGKTSLGKHAASALGLHWIDMDEYLESHPLLLGMPIKEYVAVHGWAAFRAQEVACLQLWAQDPPQNTIISCGGGVVESAAAVALLAQASSVIYLQRELADVQAALAHDTSRPAYGEAIADVFHRRAPLFAASSSFVFAMLAGDVDYPRINRDFERLVTVVLGRFDSNALKSQPDSYFVSLTFPNYTSKKTLIDTVTDKAHAVELRVDLLESVEKPFIAHQRGSAILASFHAIHERSSAERVRELFDLCAWNGQVDIAKVVLKAYDVADALMVHRVAQECRDRWTFDMPCIALCTTEAGKLSRVLNRTLTPVTHAALPVAAAPVALVVGAGGTAMAACYAMQQLGLRLVVFNRTLDKAIDVAQRFGGTAVASLTDLDAVDVVVGTIPAAAGFVLPEHLLSKHVIVMDAAYKPAITLLLAQAHAHGAVCIQGYEMLVEQGLEQSKLWTHEAVAKEVLASQVKATLAASDVLH
;
A
#
# COMPACT_ATOMS: atom_id res chain seq x y z
N MET A 1 1.86 -33.02 -22.54
CA MET A 1 3.05 -33.47 -21.79
C MET A 1 4.26 -33.31 -22.72
N GLN A 2 5.36 -32.74 -22.23
CA GLN A 2 6.63 -32.60 -22.94
C GLN A 2 7.78 -33.09 -22.06
N GLU A 3 8.79 -33.72 -22.66
CA GLU A 3 10.01 -34.15 -21.99
C GLU A 3 11.19 -33.34 -22.52
N ILE A 4 11.89 -32.65 -21.62
CA ILE A 4 13.05 -31.81 -21.95
C ILE A 4 14.29 -32.55 -21.44
N PRO A 5 15.16 -33.07 -22.32
CA PRO A 5 16.34 -33.80 -21.90
C PRO A 5 17.39 -32.83 -21.33
N CYS A 6 17.84 -33.11 -20.11
CA CYS A 6 19.08 -32.56 -19.57
C CYS A 6 20.20 -33.59 -19.76
N LYS A 7 21.46 -33.21 -19.49
CA LYS A 7 22.62 -34.11 -19.63
C LYS A 7 22.45 -35.46 -18.91
N ASP A 8 21.96 -35.43 -17.67
CA ASP A 8 21.92 -36.61 -16.78
C ASP A 8 20.51 -36.98 -16.28
N TYR A 9 19.47 -36.23 -16.65
CA TYR A 9 18.08 -36.41 -16.20
C TYR A 9 17.08 -35.76 -17.16
N VAL A 10 15.78 -35.93 -16.92
CA VAL A 10 14.70 -35.34 -17.74
C VAL A 10 13.85 -34.40 -16.90
N VAL A 11 13.45 -33.27 -17.49
CA VAL A 11 12.39 -32.39 -16.99
C VAL A 11 11.09 -32.76 -17.71
N GLN A 12 10.11 -33.26 -16.97
CA GLN A 12 8.80 -33.65 -17.50
C GLN A 12 7.79 -32.55 -17.19
N VAL A 13 7.22 -31.92 -18.22
CA VAL A 13 6.27 -30.80 -18.10
C VAL A 13 4.88 -31.23 -18.57
N GLY A 14 3.85 -30.98 -17.77
CA GLY A 14 2.48 -31.36 -18.12
C GLY A 14 1.46 -31.03 -17.04
N HIS A 15 0.28 -31.63 -17.15
CA HIS A 15 -0.83 -31.50 -16.22
C HIS A 15 -1.08 -32.87 -15.55
N GLY A 16 -1.59 -32.86 -14.32
CA GLY A 16 -1.94 -34.05 -13.55
C GLY A 16 -0.77 -35.00 -13.27
N LEU A 17 0.47 -34.51 -13.28
CA LEU A 17 1.65 -35.35 -13.09
C LEU A 17 1.79 -35.83 -11.64
N LEU A 18 1.38 -35.03 -10.64
CA LEU A 18 1.59 -35.27 -9.20
C LEU A 18 1.15 -36.69 -8.78
N ALA A 19 -0.04 -37.12 -9.24
CA ALA A 19 -0.60 -38.44 -8.91
C ALA A 19 0.20 -39.61 -9.52
N SER A 20 0.88 -39.38 -10.64
CA SER A 20 1.68 -40.40 -11.33
C SER A 20 3.09 -40.53 -10.75
N VAL A 21 3.60 -39.50 -10.06
CA VAL A 21 4.98 -39.44 -9.55
C VAL A 21 5.39 -40.70 -8.78
N PRO A 22 4.62 -41.20 -7.78
CA PRO A 22 5.04 -42.37 -7.02
C PRO A 22 5.27 -43.62 -7.89
N SER A 23 4.40 -43.85 -8.89
CA SER A 23 4.53 -44.98 -9.81
C SER A 23 5.75 -44.85 -10.72
N GLN A 24 6.00 -43.64 -11.24
CA GLN A 24 7.16 -43.35 -12.08
C GLN A 24 8.48 -43.46 -11.29
N LEU A 25 8.50 -43.03 -10.03
CA LEU A 25 9.68 -43.14 -9.16
C LEU A 25 10.05 -44.60 -8.87
N LEU A 26 9.06 -45.47 -8.65
CA LEU A 26 9.31 -46.89 -8.45
C LEU A 26 9.90 -47.57 -9.71
N GLN A 27 9.52 -47.10 -10.90
CA GLN A 27 10.12 -47.56 -12.16
C GLN A 27 11.53 -47.01 -12.35
N LEU A 28 11.74 -45.73 -12.05
CA LEU A 28 13.02 -45.04 -12.22
C LEU A 28 14.07 -45.52 -11.21
N LEU A 29 13.64 -45.85 -9.98
CA LEU A 29 14.49 -46.19 -8.85
C LEU A 29 14.02 -47.49 -8.17
N PRO A 30 14.15 -48.66 -8.84
CA PRO A 30 13.56 -49.91 -8.38
C PRO A 30 14.14 -50.42 -7.05
N ASN A 31 15.36 -49.99 -6.69
CA ASN A 31 16.07 -50.42 -5.48
C ASN A 31 15.78 -49.57 -4.23
N ILE A 32 14.96 -48.50 -4.35
CA ILE A 32 14.69 -47.58 -3.23
C ILE A 32 13.63 -48.11 -2.27
N THR A 33 13.95 -48.34 -1.01
CA THR A 33 13.01 -48.95 -0.05
C THR A 33 12.16 -47.93 0.70
N SER A 34 12.58 -46.66 0.74
CA SER A 34 11.88 -45.59 1.46
C SER A 34 11.99 -44.22 0.78
N PHE A 35 11.02 -43.35 1.04
CA PHE A 35 10.94 -41.99 0.53
C PHE A 35 10.82 -40.98 1.67
N ILE A 36 11.45 -39.81 1.53
CA ILE A 36 11.21 -38.66 2.40
C ILE A 36 10.71 -37.51 1.55
N VAL A 37 9.45 -37.11 1.77
CA VAL A 37 8.87 -35.92 1.15
C VAL A 37 9.23 -34.73 2.03
N VAL A 38 9.98 -33.78 1.48
CA VAL A 38 10.27 -32.50 2.14
C VAL A 38 9.42 -31.43 1.45
N SER A 39 8.64 -30.71 2.25
CA SER A 39 7.74 -29.64 1.79
C SER A 39 7.72 -28.51 2.80
N ASP A 40 7.17 -27.35 2.44
CA ASP A 40 6.95 -26.26 3.38
C ASP A 40 5.52 -26.23 3.96
N SER A 41 5.32 -25.38 4.97
CA SER A 41 4.06 -25.21 5.71
C SER A 41 2.87 -24.76 4.87
N ASN A 42 3.11 -24.17 3.69
CA ASN A 42 2.06 -23.70 2.79
C ASN A 42 1.70 -24.78 1.74
N VAL A 43 2.71 -25.49 1.23
CA VAL A 43 2.57 -26.49 0.16
C VAL A 43 2.12 -27.85 0.70
N ALA A 44 2.62 -28.25 1.88
CA ALA A 44 2.36 -29.58 2.42
C ALA A 44 0.86 -29.88 2.63
N PRO A 45 0.05 -28.97 3.20
CA PRO A 45 -1.39 -29.20 3.39
C PRO A 45 -2.17 -29.39 2.09
N LEU A 46 -1.65 -28.88 0.96
CA LEU A 46 -2.32 -28.93 -0.33
C LEU A 46 -2.01 -30.21 -1.10
N TYR A 47 -0.75 -30.66 -1.08
CA TYR A 47 -0.26 -31.62 -2.08
C TYR A 47 0.46 -32.85 -1.50
N ALA A 48 0.96 -32.78 -0.27
CA ALA A 48 1.77 -33.87 0.28
C ALA A 48 0.96 -35.16 0.44
N GLN A 49 -0.32 -35.05 0.84
CA GLN A 49 -1.18 -36.22 1.05
C GLN A 49 -1.40 -37.02 -0.24
N THR A 50 -1.62 -36.35 -1.38
CA THR A 50 -1.77 -36.98 -2.69
C THR A 50 -0.56 -37.83 -3.06
N LEU A 51 0.65 -37.30 -2.80
CA LEU A 51 1.90 -38.04 -3.02
C LEU A 51 2.04 -39.23 -2.08
N LEU A 52 1.83 -39.02 -0.77
CA LEU A 52 1.98 -40.06 0.25
C LEU A 52 1.04 -41.24 -0.01
N GLN A 53 -0.21 -40.99 -0.41
CA GLN A 53 -1.18 -42.04 -0.74
C GLN A 53 -0.78 -42.88 -1.96
N GLY A 54 -0.05 -42.30 -2.93
CA GLY A 54 0.39 -43.02 -4.11
C GLY A 54 1.64 -43.89 -3.89
N PHE A 55 2.41 -43.66 -2.82
CA PHE A 55 3.59 -44.46 -2.53
C PHE A 55 3.23 -45.87 -2.00
N LYS A 56 3.69 -46.91 -2.71
CA LYS A 56 3.54 -48.31 -2.29
C LYS A 56 4.63 -48.79 -1.31
N ARG A 57 5.68 -47.99 -1.12
CA ARG A 57 6.78 -48.23 -0.17
C ARG A 57 6.72 -47.18 0.94
N ARG A 58 7.48 -47.37 2.00
CA ARG A 58 7.51 -46.46 3.15
C ARG A 58 7.80 -45.03 2.69
N ALA A 59 6.94 -44.08 3.05
CA ALA A 59 7.13 -42.66 2.77
C ALA A 59 6.88 -41.85 4.05
N GLU A 60 7.81 -40.97 4.42
CA GLU A 60 7.65 -40.03 5.53
C GLU A 60 7.54 -38.60 4.96
N LEU A 61 6.93 -37.69 5.73
CA LEU A 61 6.82 -36.27 5.41
C LEU A 61 7.57 -35.45 6.45
N TYR A 62 8.36 -34.49 6.00
CA TYR A 62 8.95 -33.45 6.83
C TYR A 62 8.51 -32.08 6.32
N VAL A 63 7.96 -31.25 7.20
CA VAL A 63 7.43 -29.93 6.87
C VAL A 63 8.31 -28.85 7.48
N ILE A 64 8.90 -28.00 6.64
CA ILE A 64 9.68 -26.84 7.05
C ILE A 64 8.79 -25.58 7.09
N PRO A 65 9.14 -24.54 7.86
CA PRO A 65 8.51 -23.22 7.71
C PRO A 65 8.69 -22.68 6.28
N ALA A 66 7.67 -22.03 5.71
CA ALA A 66 7.79 -21.42 4.38
C ALA A 66 8.72 -20.19 4.38
N GLY A 67 9.45 -20.00 3.27
CA GLY A 67 10.27 -18.81 3.01
C GLY A 67 11.79 -19.02 3.12
N GLU A 68 12.56 -18.05 2.64
CA GLU A 68 14.02 -18.13 2.49
C GLU A 68 14.75 -18.42 3.81
N ALA A 69 14.19 -17.96 4.94
CA ALA A 69 14.79 -18.17 6.26
C ALA A 69 15.00 -19.65 6.61
N SER A 70 14.20 -20.57 6.06
CA SER A 70 14.38 -22.02 6.28
C SER A 70 15.62 -22.58 5.58
N LYS A 71 16.22 -21.83 4.66
CA LYS A 71 17.36 -22.25 3.87
C LYS A 71 18.68 -22.05 4.62
N ASN A 72 18.81 -22.68 5.78
CA ASN A 72 19.93 -22.47 6.70
C ASN A 72 20.51 -23.80 7.23
N ARG A 73 21.64 -23.71 7.94
CA ARG A 73 22.34 -24.88 8.52
C ARG A 73 21.49 -25.67 9.51
N GLY A 74 20.75 -24.96 10.37
CA GLY A 74 19.92 -25.58 11.41
C GLY A 74 18.78 -26.40 10.80
N MET A 75 18.10 -25.87 9.78
CA MET A 75 17.03 -26.61 9.12
C MET A 75 17.55 -27.84 8.37
N LYS A 76 18.70 -27.72 7.70
CA LYS A 76 19.37 -28.86 7.06
C LYS A 76 19.64 -29.97 8.08
N ALA A 77 20.23 -29.63 9.22
CA ALA A 77 20.53 -30.59 10.28
C ALA A 77 19.24 -31.27 10.80
N ALA A 78 18.19 -30.49 11.04
CA ALA A 78 16.91 -31.02 11.53
C ALA A 78 16.26 -32.04 10.58
N ILE A 79 16.37 -31.84 9.26
CA ILE A 79 15.90 -32.82 8.27
C ILE A 79 16.77 -34.10 8.29
N GLU A 80 18.10 -33.95 8.35
CA GLU A 80 19.02 -35.09 8.39
C GLU A 80 18.83 -35.93 9.67
N ASP A 81 18.67 -35.27 10.82
CA ASP A 81 18.41 -35.91 12.11
C ASP A 81 17.08 -36.67 12.09
N PHE A 82 16.01 -36.06 11.56
CA PHE A 82 14.73 -36.76 11.38
C PHE A 82 14.85 -38.01 10.50
N MET A 83 15.59 -37.93 9.39
CA MET A 83 15.81 -39.10 8.52
C MET A 83 16.56 -40.22 9.27
N LEU A 84 17.54 -39.89 10.11
CA LEU A 84 18.26 -40.85 10.96
C LEU A 84 17.35 -41.46 12.03
N GLU A 85 16.54 -40.65 12.72
CA GLU A 85 15.56 -41.11 13.71
C GLU A 85 14.56 -42.10 13.10
N LYS A 86 14.13 -41.83 11.87
CA LYS A 86 13.27 -42.71 11.08
C LYS A 86 13.99 -43.94 10.53
N ARG A 87 15.29 -44.11 10.78
CA ARG A 87 16.12 -45.22 10.30
C ARG A 87 16.11 -45.35 8.77
N MET A 88 16.19 -44.23 8.06
CA MET A 88 16.37 -44.24 6.61
C MET A 88 17.83 -44.57 6.29
N HIS A 89 18.05 -45.55 5.42
CA HIS A 89 19.38 -45.93 4.96
C HIS A 89 19.67 -45.33 3.57
N ARG A 90 20.81 -45.72 2.97
CA ARG A 90 21.27 -45.16 1.68
C ARG A 90 20.36 -45.49 0.49
N ASP A 91 19.47 -46.45 0.67
CA ASP A 91 18.41 -46.85 -0.25
C ASP A 91 17.13 -46.01 -0.08
N CYS A 92 17.24 -44.79 0.45
CA CYS A 92 16.15 -43.80 0.47
C CYS A 92 16.22 -42.82 -0.72
N CYS A 93 15.09 -42.21 -1.05
CA CYS A 93 15.01 -41.12 -2.02
C CYS A 93 14.38 -39.88 -1.39
N VAL A 94 15.01 -38.72 -1.58
CA VAL A 94 14.46 -37.42 -1.17
C VAL A 94 13.53 -36.89 -2.25
N VAL A 95 12.33 -36.44 -1.88
CA VAL A 95 11.32 -35.88 -2.78
C VAL A 95 11.09 -34.44 -2.35
N ALA A 96 11.60 -33.48 -3.14
CA ALA A 96 11.41 -32.06 -2.87
C ALA A 96 10.07 -31.60 -3.49
N LEU A 97 9.08 -31.33 -2.64
CA LEU A 97 7.76 -30.83 -3.03
C LEU A 97 7.63 -29.37 -2.58
N GLY A 98 7.85 -28.42 -3.48
CA GLY A 98 7.83 -27.00 -3.10
C GLY A 98 8.45 -26.07 -4.13
N GLY A 99 8.63 -24.80 -3.75
CA GLY A 99 9.37 -23.82 -4.54
C GLY A 99 10.89 -23.99 -4.43
N GLY A 100 11.64 -22.99 -4.92
CA GLY A 100 13.11 -23.05 -4.97
C GLY A 100 13.80 -23.24 -3.63
N VAL A 101 13.24 -22.70 -2.54
CA VAL A 101 13.77 -22.91 -1.18
C VAL A 101 13.76 -24.38 -0.78
N VAL A 102 12.63 -25.06 -0.98
CA VAL A 102 12.49 -26.49 -0.68
C VAL A 102 13.41 -27.29 -1.59
N GLY A 103 13.45 -26.97 -2.88
CA GLY A 103 14.31 -27.62 -3.87
C GLY A 103 15.80 -27.55 -3.49
N ASP A 104 16.30 -26.37 -3.16
CA ASP A 104 17.72 -26.17 -2.80
C ASP A 104 18.07 -26.86 -1.49
N LEU A 105 17.22 -26.72 -0.46
CA LEU A 105 17.47 -27.30 0.85
C LEU A 105 17.40 -28.83 0.82
N ALA A 106 16.33 -29.39 0.26
CA ALA A 106 16.14 -30.83 0.16
C ALA A 106 17.16 -31.47 -0.78
N GLY A 107 17.52 -30.79 -1.86
CA GLY A 107 18.61 -31.21 -2.75
C GLY A 107 19.96 -31.23 -2.02
N PHE A 108 20.23 -30.24 -1.17
CA PHE A 108 21.49 -30.19 -0.42
C PHE A 108 21.53 -31.27 0.67
N VAL A 109 20.42 -31.50 1.38
CA VAL A 109 20.26 -32.67 2.27
C VAL A 109 20.55 -33.97 1.52
N ALA A 110 19.96 -34.17 0.34
CA ALA A 110 20.17 -35.37 -0.45
C ALA A 110 21.63 -35.55 -0.90
N SER A 111 22.35 -34.46 -1.16
CA SER A 111 23.75 -34.49 -1.58
C SER A 111 24.70 -34.94 -0.45
N THR A 112 24.38 -34.64 0.80
CA THR A 112 25.25 -34.91 1.96
C THR A 112 24.83 -36.12 2.78
N TYR A 113 23.52 -36.42 2.84
CA TYR A 113 22.99 -37.53 3.62
C TYR A 113 23.60 -38.85 3.14
N MET A 114 24.28 -39.55 4.04
CA MET A 114 25.06 -40.76 3.73
C MET A 114 26.01 -40.62 2.51
N ARG A 115 26.58 -39.42 2.32
CA ARG A 115 27.45 -39.06 1.19
C ARG A 115 26.76 -39.11 -0.18
N GLY A 116 25.45 -38.86 -0.19
CA GLY A 116 24.65 -38.78 -1.40
C GLY A 116 23.63 -39.90 -1.48
N VAL A 117 22.37 -39.50 -1.60
CA VAL A 117 21.20 -40.32 -1.93
C VAL A 117 20.47 -39.72 -3.14
N PRO A 118 19.71 -40.50 -3.92
CA PRO A 118 18.92 -39.95 -5.01
C PRO A 118 17.88 -38.96 -4.51
N PHE A 119 17.58 -37.96 -5.34
CA PHE A 119 16.45 -37.06 -5.10
C PHE A 119 15.74 -36.70 -6.40
N VAL A 120 14.50 -36.21 -6.28
CA VAL A 120 13.70 -35.65 -7.37
C VAL A 120 13.08 -34.32 -6.95
N GLN A 121 12.72 -33.50 -7.93
CA GLN A 121 12.03 -32.24 -7.68
C GLN A 121 10.61 -32.25 -8.25
N ILE A 122 9.68 -31.69 -7.48
CA ILE A 122 8.29 -31.43 -7.84
C ILE A 122 8.06 -29.93 -7.57
N PRO A 123 8.47 -29.05 -8.51
CA PRO A 123 8.36 -27.61 -8.32
C PRO A 123 6.89 -27.16 -8.24
N THR A 124 6.58 -26.32 -7.26
CA THR A 124 5.22 -25.76 -7.06
C THR A 124 5.12 -24.25 -7.25
N SER A 125 6.25 -23.58 -7.51
CA SER A 125 6.28 -22.17 -7.92
C SER A 125 6.74 -22.03 -9.36
N LEU A 126 6.24 -21.01 -10.07
CA LEU A 126 6.62 -20.78 -11.47
C LEU A 126 8.13 -20.61 -11.63
N LEU A 127 8.80 -19.90 -10.70
CA LEU A 127 10.25 -19.77 -10.65
C LEU A 127 10.94 -21.14 -10.61
N ALA A 128 10.46 -22.05 -9.76
CA ALA A 128 11.06 -23.37 -9.63
C ALA A 128 10.82 -24.24 -10.87
N CYS A 129 9.66 -24.09 -11.53
CA CYS A 129 9.35 -24.81 -12.77
C CYS A 129 10.33 -24.52 -13.91
N VAL A 130 10.89 -23.31 -13.96
CA VAL A 130 11.70 -22.84 -15.11
C VAL A 130 13.17 -22.61 -14.77
N ASP A 131 13.53 -22.46 -13.49
CA ASP A 131 14.91 -22.18 -13.08
C ASP A 131 15.42 -23.08 -11.95
N SER A 132 15.01 -22.85 -10.70
CA SER A 132 15.71 -23.42 -9.55
C SER A 132 15.70 -24.95 -9.48
N SER A 133 14.69 -25.61 -10.07
CA SER A 133 14.66 -27.08 -10.11
C SER A 133 15.61 -27.71 -11.14
N ILE A 134 16.21 -26.89 -12.01
CA ILE A 134 17.02 -27.32 -13.16
C ILE A 134 18.52 -27.07 -12.87
N GLY A 135 19.39 -28.00 -13.27
CA GLY A 135 20.85 -27.88 -13.22
C GLY A 135 21.53 -28.30 -11.92
N GLY A 136 20.76 -28.73 -10.91
CA GLY A 136 21.30 -29.40 -9.72
C GLY A 136 22.13 -28.51 -8.79
N LYS A 137 21.97 -27.19 -8.87
CA LYS A 137 22.52 -26.28 -7.85
C LYS A 137 21.66 -26.41 -6.60
N THR A 138 22.28 -26.79 -5.49
CA THR A 138 21.62 -26.94 -4.20
C THR A 138 22.44 -26.24 -3.14
N GLY A 139 21.81 -25.66 -2.12
CA GLY A 139 22.56 -24.92 -1.12
C GLY A 139 21.71 -24.24 -0.07
N ILE A 140 22.42 -23.60 0.85
CA ILE A 140 21.89 -22.84 1.97
C ILE A 140 22.53 -21.47 2.06
N ASP A 141 21.79 -20.57 2.68
CA ASP A 141 22.22 -19.25 3.03
C ASP A 141 23.02 -19.29 4.34
N VAL A 142 23.99 -18.40 4.42
CA VAL A 142 24.79 -18.13 5.62
C VAL A 142 24.84 -16.61 5.82
N GLU A 143 25.28 -16.16 6.99
CA GLU A 143 25.36 -14.73 7.32
C GLU A 143 26.12 -13.90 6.27
N ALA A 144 27.16 -14.49 5.65
CA ALA A 144 27.95 -13.84 4.60
C ALA A 144 27.22 -13.69 3.25
N GLY A 145 26.07 -14.36 3.04
CA GLY A 145 25.29 -14.23 1.81
C GLY A 145 24.51 -15.48 1.40
N LYS A 146 23.78 -15.34 0.29
CA LYS A 146 22.89 -16.37 -0.24
C LYS A 146 23.64 -17.47 -0.99
N ASN A 147 23.19 -18.72 -0.88
CA ASN A 147 23.69 -19.87 -1.66
C ASN A 147 25.21 -20.14 -1.57
N LEU A 148 25.90 -19.61 -0.55
CA LEU A 148 27.36 -19.71 -0.48
C LEU A 148 27.85 -21.10 -0.05
N VAL A 149 27.02 -21.88 0.62
CA VAL A 149 27.34 -23.25 1.04
C VAL A 149 26.36 -24.21 0.38
N GLY A 150 26.85 -25.16 -0.40
CA GLY A 150 25.99 -26.05 -1.17
C GLY A 150 26.76 -27.13 -1.92
N ALA A 151 26.04 -27.85 -2.77
CA ALA A 151 26.60 -28.87 -3.63
C ALA A 151 25.92 -28.86 -5.02
N PHE A 152 26.67 -29.27 -6.04
CA PHE A 152 26.09 -29.64 -7.32
C PHE A 152 25.64 -31.10 -7.23
N HIS A 153 24.32 -31.32 -7.14
CA HIS A 153 23.71 -32.65 -7.03
C HIS A 153 22.53 -32.71 -8.00
N GLN A 154 22.62 -33.56 -9.02
CA GLN A 154 21.60 -33.62 -10.08
C GLN A 154 20.39 -34.44 -9.62
N PRO A 155 19.15 -33.94 -9.83
CA PRO A 155 17.97 -34.73 -9.56
C PRO A 155 17.89 -35.91 -10.53
N LYS A 156 17.21 -36.99 -10.13
CA LYS A 156 16.93 -38.11 -11.02
C LYS A 156 15.81 -37.80 -12.02
N ARG A 157 14.92 -36.87 -11.66
CA ARG A 157 13.83 -36.34 -12.50
C ARG A 157 13.29 -35.05 -11.89
N VAL A 158 12.76 -34.17 -12.74
CA VAL A 158 11.99 -32.98 -12.35
C VAL A 158 10.58 -33.12 -12.92
N PHE A 159 9.55 -33.07 -12.07
CA PHE A 159 8.15 -33.21 -12.45
C PHE A 159 7.43 -31.86 -12.35
N VAL A 160 7.32 -31.16 -13.47
CA VAL A 160 6.65 -29.86 -13.56
C VAL A 160 5.17 -30.08 -13.85
N ASP A 161 4.38 -30.18 -12.78
CA ASP A 161 2.92 -30.24 -12.87
C ASP A 161 2.31 -28.84 -12.84
N LEU A 162 1.81 -28.39 -13.99
CA LEU A 162 1.27 -27.04 -14.16
C LEU A 162 -0.03 -26.82 -13.39
N ASP A 163 -0.74 -27.87 -12.99
CA ASP A 163 -1.97 -27.75 -12.19
C ASP A 163 -1.69 -27.20 -10.79
N LEU A 164 -0.47 -27.37 -10.28
CA LEU A 164 -0.06 -26.87 -8.97
C LEU A 164 0.07 -25.34 -8.93
N LEU A 165 0.21 -24.70 -10.10
CA LEU A 165 0.24 -23.23 -10.20
C LEU A 165 -1.11 -22.58 -9.90
N SER A 166 -2.21 -23.35 -9.93
CA SER A 166 -3.57 -22.83 -9.67
C SER A 166 -3.75 -22.30 -8.24
N THR A 167 -2.98 -22.81 -7.27
CA THR A 167 -2.99 -22.32 -5.88
C THR A 167 -1.87 -21.32 -5.60
N LEU A 168 -1.03 -20.99 -6.59
CA LEU A 168 0.12 -20.11 -6.40
C LEU A 168 -0.36 -18.66 -6.25
N PRO A 169 0.06 -17.92 -5.20
CA PRO A 169 -0.28 -16.52 -5.07
C PRO A 169 0.19 -15.71 -6.29
N LYS A 170 -0.62 -14.75 -6.75
CA LYS A 170 -0.32 -13.92 -7.93
C LYS A 170 1.05 -13.25 -7.86
N ARG A 171 1.50 -12.85 -6.66
CA ARG A 171 2.83 -12.28 -6.45
C ARG A 171 3.94 -13.26 -6.83
N GLU A 172 3.81 -14.53 -6.46
CA GLU A 172 4.80 -15.57 -6.76
C GLU A 172 4.75 -16.02 -8.22
N LEU A 173 3.58 -15.91 -8.87
CA LEU A 173 3.48 -16.04 -10.32
C LEU A 173 4.31 -14.95 -11.02
N ILE A 174 4.12 -13.69 -10.64
CA ILE A 174 4.88 -12.55 -11.20
C ILE A 174 6.38 -12.69 -10.89
N ASN A 175 6.73 -13.15 -9.70
CA ASN A 175 8.12 -13.44 -9.33
C ASN A 175 8.76 -14.46 -10.29
N GLY A 176 8.07 -15.56 -10.60
CA GLY A 176 8.54 -16.55 -11.57
C GLY A 176 8.63 -16.04 -13.01
N MET A 177 7.76 -15.10 -13.40
CA MET A 177 7.83 -14.48 -14.73
C MET A 177 9.14 -13.75 -14.98
N ALA A 178 9.81 -13.23 -13.94
CA ALA A 178 11.11 -12.58 -14.09
C ALA A 178 12.15 -13.54 -14.70
N GLU A 179 12.18 -14.80 -14.28
CA GLU A 179 13.12 -15.80 -14.82
C GLU A 179 12.76 -16.24 -16.24
N ILE A 180 11.48 -16.25 -16.59
CA ILE A 180 11.01 -16.55 -17.96
C ILE A 180 11.36 -15.40 -18.91
N ILE A 181 11.14 -14.15 -18.49
CA ILE A 181 11.54 -12.95 -19.25
C ILE A 181 13.05 -12.94 -19.44
N LYS A 182 13.81 -13.23 -18.38
CA LYS A 182 15.27 -13.40 -18.46
C LYS A 182 15.62 -14.42 -19.55
N ALA A 183 15.02 -15.62 -19.51
CA ALA A 183 15.27 -16.67 -20.49
C ALA A 183 14.97 -16.22 -21.93
N GLY A 184 13.85 -15.52 -22.17
CA GLY A 184 13.55 -14.93 -23.48
C GLY A 184 14.59 -13.89 -23.90
N ALA A 185 14.93 -12.96 -23.01
CA ALA A 185 15.86 -11.87 -23.29
C ALA A 185 17.27 -12.36 -23.65
N ILE A 186 17.74 -13.47 -23.06
CA ILE A 186 19.10 -13.98 -23.27
C ILE A 186 19.19 -15.04 -24.39
N TYR A 187 18.12 -15.81 -24.65
CA TYR A 187 18.18 -17.02 -25.49
C TYR A 187 17.15 -17.09 -26.62
N SER A 188 16.02 -16.39 -26.54
CA SER A 188 14.94 -16.58 -27.51
C SER A 188 14.06 -15.34 -27.66
N ASP A 189 14.26 -14.63 -28.78
CA ASP A 189 13.38 -13.59 -29.28
C ASP A 189 11.93 -14.09 -29.44
N ALA A 190 11.75 -15.29 -29.97
CA ALA A 190 10.44 -15.91 -30.15
C ALA A 190 9.71 -16.14 -28.81
N LEU A 191 10.42 -16.58 -27.75
CA LEU A 191 9.86 -16.66 -26.41
C LEU A 191 9.51 -15.25 -25.92
N PHE A 192 10.40 -14.28 -26.07
CA PHE A 192 10.16 -12.90 -25.64
C PHE A 192 8.90 -12.30 -26.29
N SER A 193 8.76 -12.41 -27.62
CA SER A 193 7.57 -11.95 -28.35
C SER A 193 6.29 -12.71 -27.97
N MET A 194 6.40 -14.01 -27.64
CA MET A 194 5.28 -14.77 -27.09
C MET A 194 4.81 -14.16 -25.76
N LEU A 195 5.72 -13.76 -24.87
CA LEU A 195 5.37 -13.16 -23.58
C LEU A 195 4.63 -11.84 -23.77
N GLU A 196 5.14 -10.97 -24.65
CA GLU A 196 4.52 -9.67 -24.97
C GLU A 196 3.10 -9.84 -25.53
N SER A 197 2.90 -10.83 -26.42
CA SER A 197 1.62 -11.06 -27.09
C SER A 197 0.57 -11.77 -26.22
N ASN A 198 0.95 -12.31 -25.04
CA ASN A 198 0.09 -13.21 -24.26
C ASN A 198 -0.05 -12.82 -22.77
N VAL A 199 0.25 -11.57 -22.39
CA VAL A 199 0.23 -11.12 -20.98
C VAL A 199 -1.05 -11.52 -20.24
N ASP A 200 -2.22 -11.22 -20.79
CA ASP A 200 -3.51 -11.54 -20.14
C ASP A 200 -3.76 -13.05 -20.05
N ALA A 201 -3.40 -13.81 -21.09
CA ALA A 201 -3.52 -15.26 -21.11
C ALA A 201 -2.61 -15.93 -20.08
N ILE A 202 -1.40 -15.40 -19.89
CA ILE A 202 -0.44 -15.85 -18.87
C ILE A 202 -0.98 -15.55 -17.47
N LEU A 203 -1.44 -14.32 -17.22
CA LEU A 203 -2.01 -13.93 -15.91
C LEU A 203 -3.28 -14.71 -15.57
N ALA A 204 -4.03 -15.17 -16.58
CA ALA A 204 -5.19 -16.03 -16.43
C ALA A 204 -4.85 -17.54 -16.41
N LEU A 205 -3.57 -17.91 -16.46
CA LEU A 205 -3.08 -19.30 -16.48
C LEU A 205 -3.73 -20.16 -17.58
N LYS A 206 -3.93 -19.62 -18.79
CA LYS A 206 -4.44 -20.42 -19.93
C LYS A 206 -3.49 -21.58 -20.23
N GLN A 207 -4.00 -22.81 -20.15
CA GLN A 207 -3.21 -24.04 -20.15
C GLN A 207 -2.20 -24.14 -21.31
N ASP A 208 -2.65 -23.96 -22.55
CA ASP A 208 -1.78 -24.08 -23.74
C ASP A 208 -0.64 -23.05 -23.76
N VAL A 209 -0.93 -21.83 -23.31
CA VAL A 209 0.04 -20.72 -23.25
C VAL A 209 1.06 -20.99 -22.16
N VAL A 210 0.61 -21.36 -20.96
CA VAL A 210 1.51 -21.66 -19.83
C VAL A 210 2.41 -22.86 -20.13
N LEU A 211 1.86 -23.91 -20.75
CA LEU A 211 2.64 -25.08 -21.15
C LEU A 211 3.75 -24.70 -22.14
N SER A 212 3.41 -23.96 -23.19
CA SER A 212 4.36 -23.53 -24.22
C SER A 212 5.45 -22.62 -23.64
N MET A 213 5.05 -21.66 -22.80
CA MET A 213 5.94 -20.72 -22.12
C MET A 213 6.91 -21.43 -21.17
N VAL A 214 6.41 -22.29 -20.28
CA VAL A 214 7.23 -22.99 -19.28
C VAL A 214 8.20 -23.95 -19.96
N ALA A 215 7.76 -24.67 -21.01
CA ALA A 215 8.65 -25.58 -21.73
C ALA A 215 9.76 -24.86 -22.51
N ALA A 216 9.44 -23.75 -23.17
CA ALA A 216 10.42 -22.92 -23.87
C ALA A 216 11.45 -22.33 -22.88
N ALA A 217 10.98 -21.79 -21.75
CA ALA A 217 11.84 -21.23 -20.71
C ALA A 217 12.73 -22.31 -20.06
N ALA A 218 12.17 -23.48 -19.72
CA ALA A 218 12.95 -24.58 -19.16
C ALA A 218 14.03 -25.07 -20.14
N THR A 219 13.72 -25.15 -21.44
CA THR A 219 14.71 -25.48 -22.48
C THR A 219 15.84 -24.44 -22.54
N ALA A 220 15.50 -23.16 -22.56
CA ALA A 220 16.48 -22.07 -22.53
C ALA A 220 17.36 -22.11 -21.27
N THR A 221 16.79 -22.39 -20.10
CA THR A 221 17.55 -22.55 -18.84
C THR A 221 18.51 -23.74 -18.91
N VAL A 222 18.10 -24.87 -19.50
CA VAL A 222 18.99 -26.03 -19.68
C VAL A 222 20.20 -25.64 -20.53
N LEU A 223 19.98 -24.95 -21.66
CA LEU A 223 21.05 -24.44 -22.51
C LEU A 223 21.95 -23.45 -21.74
N GLU A 224 21.37 -22.50 -20.99
CA GLU A 224 22.12 -21.57 -20.12
C GLU A 224 23.07 -22.33 -19.18
N LYS A 225 22.54 -23.32 -18.47
CA LYS A 225 23.31 -24.03 -17.44
C LYS A 225 24.37 -24.96 -18.04
N MET A 226 24.22 -25.36 -19.30
CA MET A 226 25.24 -26.11 -20.03
C MET A 226 26.40 -25.21 -20.51
N GLU A 227 26.14 -23.94 -20.80
CA GLU A 227 27.15 -23.01 -21.35
C GLU A 227 27.84 -22.13 -20.27
N VAL A 228 27.21 -21.91 -19.13
CA VAL A 228 27.73 -21.05 -18.05
C VAL A 228 28.45 -21.87 -16.97
N ASP A 229 29.73 -22.20 -17.21
CA ASP A 229 30.63 -22.72 -16.17
C ASP A 229 31.52 -21.57 -15.61
N LYS A 230 31.27 -21.20 -14.34
CA LYS A 230 32.05 -20.28 -13.46
C LYS A 230 31.85 -18.77 -13.65
N LYS A 231 30.90 -18.21 -12.89
CA LYS A 231 30.53 -16.77 -12.91
C LYS A 231 31.46 -15.79 -12.15
N ASN A 232 32.54 -16.19 -11.49
CA ASN A 232 33.53 -15.24 -10.93
C ASN A 232 34.94 -15.84 -10.88
N SER A 233 35.92 -15.12 -11.42
CA SER A 233 37.35 -15.49 -11.37
C SER A 233 38.20 -14.22 -11.30
N GLY A 234 39.01 -14.07 -10.25
CA GLY A 234 40.06 -13.04 -10.19
C GLY A 234 39.66 -11.62 -9.75
N GLY A 235 38.59 -11.45 -8.96
CA GLY A 235 38.25 -10.14 -8.37
C GLY A 235 37.58 -9.12 -9.30
N VAL A 236 37.35 -9.48 -10.57
CA VAL A 236 36.62 -8.66 -11.55
C VAL A 236 35.18 -9.18 -11.68
N LYS A 237 34.19 -8.28 -11.57
CA LYS A 237 32.78 -8.63 -11.71
C LYS A 237 32.46 -8.94 -13.17
N LYS A 238 31.80 -10.08 -13.42
CA LYS A 238 31.33 -10.47 -14.76
C LYS A 238 29.82 -10.31 -14.87
N LEU A 239 29.34 -9.65 -15.94
CA LEU A 239 27.92 -9.40 -16.20
C LEU A 239 27.50 -9.98 -17.56
N ILE A 240 26.23 -10.35 -17.71
CA ILE A 240 25.65 -10.70 -19.01
C ILE A 240 25.28 -9.39 -19.71
N LEU A 241 25.85 -9.14 -20.88
CA LEU A 241 25.53 -7.98 -21.71
C LEU A 241 24.74 -8.44 -22.94
N LEU A 242 23.54 -7.89 -23.13
CA LEU A 242 22.72 -8.15 -24.31
C LEU A 242 23.23 -7.31 -25.49
N THR A 243 23.24 -7.90 -26.69
CA THR A 243 23.43 -7.15 -27.96
C THR A 243 22.10 -6.80 -28.60
N SER A 244 21.15 -7.72 -28.50
CA SER A 244 19.77 -7.60 -28.94
C SER A 244 18.91 -8.52 -28.07
N ILE A 245 17.59 -8.43 -28.17
CA ILE A 245 16.72 -9.42 -27.52
C ILE A 245 17.03 -10.82 -28.09
N GLY A 246 17.17 -11.80 -27.20
CA GLY A 246 17.51 -13.17 -27.53
C GLY A 246 19.00 -13.42 -27.82
N LYS A 247 19.88 -12.40 -27.74
CA LYS A 247 21.32 -12.54 -28.02
C LYS A 247 22.20 -11.82 -27.01
N VAL A 248 23.35 -12.43 -26.72
CA VAL A 248 24.36 -11.89 -25.82
C VAL A 248 25.64 -11.50 -26.55
N HIS A 249 26.41 -10.60 -25.93
CA HIS A 249 27.62 -10.04 -26.51
C HIS A 249 28.72 -11.06 -26.82
N SER A 250 28.90 -12.08 -25.98
CA SER A 250 29.95 -13.09 -26.18
C SER A 250 29.64 -14.40 -25.47
N ASN A 251 30.29 -15.48 -25.92
CA ASN A 251 30.34 -16.78 -25.23
C ASN A 251 31.76 -16.99 -24.65
N PRO A 252 31.94 -17.24 -23.32
CA PRO A 252 30.92 -17.40 -22.27
C PRO A 252 30.08 -16.15 -22.06
N PHE A 253 28.80 -16.34 -21.72
CA PHE A 253 27.73 -15.32 -21.58
C PHE A 253 28.08 -14.07 -20.77
N THR A 254 29.14 -14.13 -19.97
CA THR A 254 29.50 -13.07 -19.04
C THR A 254 30.79 -12.37 -19.44
N VAL A 255 30.74 -11.04 -19.54
CA VAL A 255 31.87 -10.18 -19.86
C VAL A 255 32.37 -9.50 -18.58
N ALA A 256 33.68 -9.32 -18.44
CA ALA A 256 34.24 -8.52 -17.37
C ALA A 256 33.84 -7.05 -17.55
N VAL A 257 33.29 -6.42 -16.50
CA VAL A 257 32.90 -5.01 -16.52
C VAL A 257 33.60 -4.28 -15.38
N GLU A 258 34.17 -3.11 -15.68
CA GLU A 258 34.81 -2.27 -14.68
C GLU A 258 33.82 -1.74 -13.63
N ASP A 259 34.21 -1.75 -12.36
CA ASP A 259 33.39 -1.27 -11.24
C ASP A 259 32.95 0.19 -11.42
N SER A 260 33.76 1.02 -12.07
CA SER A 260 33.43 2.43 -12.39
C SER A 260 32.21 2.56 -13.30
N ARG A 261 32.06 1.67 -14.29
CA ARG A 261 30.91 1.64 -15.21
C ARG A 261 29.66 1.13 -14.51
N ILE A 262 29.80 0.11 -13.66
CA ILE A 262 28.70 -0.40 -12.83
C ILE A 262 28.22 0.69 -11.88
N ALA A 263 29.14 1.38 -11.21
CA ALA A 263 28.82 2.50 -10.33
C ALA A 263 28.11 3.62 -11.09
N HIS A 264 28.57 4.00 -12.28
CA HIS A 264 27.93 5.03 -13.10
C HIS A 264 26.47 4.71 -13.47
N VAL A 265 26.16 3.44 -13.74
CA VAL A 265 24.78 3.00 -14.03
C VAL A 265 23.89 2.98 -12.77
N LEU A 266 24.47 2.68 -11.61
CA LEU A 266 23.74 2.62 -10.34
C LEU A 266 23.60 3.99 -9.64
N GLU A 267 24.44 4.96 -9.99
CA GLU A 267 24.47 6.27 -9.35
C GLU A 267 23.29 7.15 -9.82
N PRO A 268 22.43 7.65 -8.90
CA PRO A 268 21.29 8.50 -9.25
C PRO A 268 21.70 9.90 -9.76
N GLN A 269 22.96 10.29 -9.64
CA GLN A 269 23.49 11.58 -10.03
C GLN A 269 24.73 11.44 -10.92
N VAL A 270 24.88 12.34 -11.89
CA VAL A 270 26.04 12.34 -12.78
C VAL A 270 26.78 13.67 -12.66
N LEU A 271 28.07 13.61 -12.36
CA LEU A 271 28.95 14.77 -12.46
C LEU A 271 29.24 15.05 -13.94
N VAL A 272 28.71 16.17 -14.45
CA VAL A 272 28.98 16.64 -15.81
C VAL A 272 30.22 17.53 -15.78
N VAL A 273 31.31 17.08 -16.41
CA VAL A 273 32.54 17.86 -16.56
C VAL A 273 32.61 18.40 -17.99
N PRO A 274 32.66 19.73 -18.19
CA PRO A 274 32.84 20.30 -19.53
C PRO A 274 34.17 19.84 -20.13
N PRO A 275 34.21 19.51 -21.44
CA PRO A 275 35.46 19.14 -22.09
C PRO A 275 36.42 20.33 -22.14
N SER A 276 37.71 20.06 -21.99
CA SER A 276 38.77 21.08 -22.08
C SER A 276 39.10 21.47 -23.53
N GLU A 277 38.64 20.70 -24.52
CA GLU A 277 38.89 20.90 -25.95
C GLU A 277 37.58 20.84 -26.76
N PRO A 278 37.51 21.50 -27.93
CA PRO A 278 36.34 21.45 -28.81
C PRO A 278 36.05 20.01 -29.28
N ILE A 279 34.82 19.53 -29.05
CA ILE A 279 34.36 18.24 -29.55
C ILE A 279 33.67 18.43 -30.90
N SER A 280 34.02 17.61 -31.89
CA SER A 280 33.31 17.50 -33.17
C SER A 280 32.76 16.09 -33.33
N GLY A 281 31.48 15.97 -33.71
CA GLY A 281 30.82 14.68 -33.90
C GLY A 281 29.37 14.82 -34.36
N THR A 282 28.76 13.69 -34.70
CA THR A 282 27.33 13.58 -35.04
C THR A 282 26.63 12.80 -33.92
N VAL A 283 25.51 13.32 -33.44
CA VAL A 283 24.67 12.64 -32.45
C VAL A 283 23.33 12.30 -33.09
N ASN A 284 22.97 11.02 -33.03
CA ASN A 284 21.62 10.58 -33.35
C ASN A 284 20.78 10.72 -32.08
N VAL A 285 19.74 11.55 -32.14
CA VAL A 285 18.77 11.69 -31.06
C VAL A 285 17.56 10.80 -31.33
N PRO A 286 16.86 10.32 -30.29
CA PRO A 286 15.61 9.59 -30.49
C PRO A 286 14.63 10.37 -31.36
N GLY A 287 13.84 9.65 -32.15
CA GLY A 287 12.83 10.24 -33.03
C GLY A 287 11.85 11.16 -32.28
N SER A 288 11.34 12.18 -32.95
CA SER A 288 10.28 13.02 -32.37
C SER A 288 8.97 12.25 -32.33
N LYS A 289 8.34 12.14 -31.14
CA LYS A 289 6.99 11.54 -30.99
C LYS A 289 5.97 12.18 -31.93
N SER A 290 6.01 13.52 -32.08
CA SER A 290 5.07 14.28 -32.92
C SER A 290 5.20 13.94 -34.41
N ILE A 291 6.42 13.74 -34.89
CA ILE A 291 6.67 13.34 -36.29
C ILE A 291 6.32 11.86 -36.45
N SER A 292 6.77 11.00 -35.53
CA SER A 292 6.56 9.55 -35.57
C SER A 292 5.09 9.18 -35.68
N ASN A 293 4.22 9.76 -34.83
CA ASN A 293 2.78 9.50 -34.86
C ASN A 293 2.12 9.94 -36.19
N ARG A 294 2.59 11.03 -36.81
CA ARG A 294 2.03 11.53 -38.08
C ARG A 294 2.47 10.70 -39.28
N VAL A 295 3.76 10.39 -39.34
CA VAL A 295 4.33 9.55 -40.40
C VAL A 295 3.73 8.15 -40.35
N LEU A 296 3.58 7.57 -39.14
CA LEU A 296 2.93 6.27 -38.95
C LEU A 296 1.52 6.25 -39.53
N LEU A 297 0.70 7.26 -39.22
CA LEU A 297 -0.65 7.35 -39.74
C LEU A 297 -0.68 7.57 -41.26
N LEU A 298 0.14 8.48 -41.79
CA LEU A 298 0.23 8.74 -43.23
C LEU A 298 0.66 7.48 -44.00
N ALA A 299 1.64 6.74 -43.49
CA ALA A 299 2.11 5.50 -44.08
C ALA A 299 1.05 4.41 -44.06
N ALA A 300 0.31 4.27 -42.96
CA ALA A 300 -0.74 3.27 -42.82
C ALA A 300 -1.96 3.55 -43.70
N LEU A 301 -2.33 4.83 -43.89
CA LEU A 301 -3.46 5.20 -44.75
C LEU A 301 -3.07 5.27 -46.24
N GLY A 302 -1.82 5.59 -46.54
CA GLY A 302 -1.30 5.76 -47.89
C GLY A 302 -1.27 4.48 -48.73
N ALA A 303 -1.00 4.63 -50.03
CA ALA A 303 -0.83 3.50 -50.94
C ALA A 303 0.63 3.02 -50.98
N GLY A 304 0.83 1.69 -51.02
CA GLY A 304 2.14 1.07 -51.20
C GLY A 304 2.86 0.74 -49.89
N THR A 305 4.19 0.59 -49.96
CA THR A 305 5.04 0.22 -48.82
C THR A 305 5.96 1.39 -48.45
N CYS A 306 5.94 1.78 -47.18
CA CYS A 306 6.80 2.80 -46.60
C CYS A 306 7.78 2.16 -45.61
N ARG A 307 9.06 2.56 -45.66
CA ARG A 307 10.08 2.18 -44.66
C ARG A 307 10.41 3.41 -43.83
N ILE A 308 10.22 3.32 -42.52
CA ILE A 308 10.37 4.43 -41.59
C ILE A 308 11.55 4.12 -40.66
N SER A 309 12.68 4.81 -40.87
CA SER A 309 13.84 4.76 -39.97
C SER A 309 13.75 5.84 -38.88
N GLY A 310 14.21 5.54 -37.66
CA GLY A 310 14.24 6.51 -36.57
C GLY A 310 12.87 6.87 -36.01
N LEU A 311 11.88 5.99 -36.20
CA LEU A 311 10.58 6.08 -35.55
C LEU A 311 10.77 5.96 -34.04
N LEU A 312 10.17 6.86 -33.26
CA LEU A 312 10.13 6.69 -31.81
C LEU A 312 9.11 5.60 -31.45
N HIS A 313 9.61 4.40 -31.16
CA HIS A 313 8.79 3.33 -30.64
C HIS A 313 8.35 3.64 -29.19
N SER A 314 7.12 4.12 -29.06
CA SER A 314 6.49 4.54 -27.80
C SER A 314 5.11 3.92 -27.65
N ASP A 315 4.55 3.95 -26.45
CA ASP A 315 3.18 3.51 -26.17
C ASP A 315 2.17 4.10 -27.17
N ASP A 316 2.30 5.39 -27.52
CA ASP A 316 1.43 6.07 -28.48
C ASP A 316 1.49 5.41 -29.87
N THR A 317 2.69 5.08 -30.37
CA THR A 317 2.86 4.44 -31.67
C THR A 317 2.43 2.98 -31.65
N GLN A 318 2.65 2.25 -30.54
CA GLN A 318 2.26 0.84 -30.44
C GLN A 318 0.74 0.68 -30.49
N VAL A 319 0.00 1.37 -29.61
CA VAL A 319 -1.46 1.26 -29.61
C VAL A 319 -2.10 1.80 -30.91
N MET A 320 -1.42 2.73 -31.58
CA MET A 320 -1.84 3.20 -32.90
C MET A 320 -1.62 2.14 -33.98
N MET A 321 -0.49 1.44 -33.98
CA MET A 321 -0.25 0.30 -34.89
C MET A 321 -1.30 -0.79 -34.70
N ASP A 322 -1.59 -1.17 -33.45
CA ASP A 322 -2.58 -2.22 -33.13
C ASP A 322 -3.95 -1.90 -33.72
N VAL A 323 -4.39 -0.63 -33.62
CA VAL A 323 -5.65 -0.19 -34.22
C VAL A 323 -5.57 -0.07 -35.74
N LEU A 324 -4.45 0.41 -36.29
CA LEU A 324 -4.29 0.52 -37.75
C LEU A 324 -4.27 -0.85 -38.44
N GLN A 325 -3.87 -1.92 -37.75
CA GLN A 325 -4.01 -3.30 -38.24
C GLN A 325 -5.48 -3.68 -38.46
N TYR A 326 -6.40 -3.24 -37.60
CA TYR A 326 -7.83 -3.45 -37.77
C TYR A 326 -8.37 -2.83 -39.06
N LEU A 327 -7.74 -1.75 -39.51
CA LEU A 327 -8.05 -1.04 -40.74
C LEU A 327 -7.37 -1.64 -41.98
N GLY A 328 -6.57 -2.70 -41.81
CA GLY A 328 -5.91 -3.45 -42.88
C GLY A 328 -4.46 -3.06 -43.15
N ALA A 329 -3.87 -2.13 -42.38
CA ALA A 329 -2.45 -1.82 -42.51
C ALA A 329 -1.61 -3.00 -42.01
N GLN A 330 -0.49 -3.27 -42.67
CA GLN A 330 0.43 -4.34 -42.24
C GLN A 330 1.74 -3.73 -41.75
N PHE A 331 2.25 -4.24 -40.64
CA PHE A 331 3.47 -3.77 -40.01
C PHE A 331 4.45 -4.93 -39.90
N SER A 332 5.71 -4.66 -40.22
CA SER A 332 6.82 -5.57 -39.98
C SER A 332 8.07 -4.76 -39.66
N TRP A 333 9.05 -5.39 -39.01
CA TRP A 333 10.29 -4.74 -38.62
C TRP A 333 11.46 -5.31 -39.43
N GLU A 334 12.31 -4.41 -39.93
CA GLU A 334 13.61 -4.71 -40.52
C GLU A 334 14.71 -4.21 -39.53
N ASP A 335 15.96 -4.64 -39.74
CA ASP A 335 17.13 -4.17 -38.99
C ASP A 335 16.98 -4.23 -37.46
N ASP A 336 16.57 -5.39 -36.93
CA ASP A 336 16.46 -5.66 -35.48
C ASP A 336 15.53 -4.69 -34.72
N GLY A 337 14.53 -4.12 -35.43
CA GLY A 337 13.56 -3.20 -34.86
C GLY A 337 13.84 -1.72 -35.15
N ASP A 338 14.93 -1.38 -35.84
CA ASP A 338 15.26 0.02 -36.14
C ASP A 338 14.46 0.61 -37.31
N VAL A 339 13.93 -0.24 -38.20
CA VAL A 339 13.17 0.17 -39.38
C VAL A 339 11.77 -0.44 -39.34
N LEU A 340 10.75 0.41 -39.27
CA LEU A 340 9.35 -0.02 -39.41
C LEU A 340 8.96 -0.04 -40.89
N VAL A 341 8.56 -1.21 -41.39
CA VAL A 341 7.97 -1.39 -42.71
C VAL A 341 6.45 -1.38 -42.58
N VAL A 342 5.81 -0.42 -43.25
CA VAL A 342 4.36 -0.23 -43.26
C VAL A 342 3.83 -0.49 -44.66
N VAL A 343 2.93 -1.46 -44.81
CA VAL A 343 2.12 -1.62 -46.03
C VAL A 343 0.77 -0.95 -45.78
N GLY A 344 0.55 0.17 -46.46
CA GLY A 344 -0.62 1.01 -46.25
C GLY A 344 -1.89 0.49 -46.93
N THR A 345 -3.04 0.99 -46.47
CA THR A 345 -4.38 0.55 -46.89
C THR A 345 -4.86 1.22 -48.18
N ALA A 346 -4.17 2.24 -48.66
CA ALA A 346 -4.63 3.13 -49.73
C ALA A 346 -6.03 3.72 -49.46
N GLY A 347 -6.37 3.96 -48.19
CA GLY A 347 -7.68 4.46 -47.75
C GLY A 347 -8.84 3.47 -47.93
N LYS A 348 -8.54 2.19 -48.24
CA LYS A 348 -9.55 1.15 -48.45
C LYS A 348 -9.69 0.30 -47.19
N PHE A 349 -10.74 0.57 -46.42
CA PHE A 349 -10.96 -0.12 -45.15
C PHE A 349 -11.86 -1.35 -45.30
N PRO A 350 -11.68 -2.38 -44.46
CA PRO A 350 -12.59 -3.53 -44.40
C PRO A 350 -14.03 -3.09 -44.10
N PRO A 351 -15.05 -3.77 -44.66
CA PRO A 351 -16.46 -3.47 -44.41
C PRO A 351 -16.88 -3.74 -42.95
N SER A 352 -16.10 -4.51 -42.20
CA SER A 352 -16.28 -4.71 -40.77
C SER A 352 -14.91 -4.70 -40.09
N VAL A 353 -14.82 -3.98 -38.99
CA VAL A 353 -13.63 -3.91 -38.13
C VAL A 353 -14.03 -4.28 -36.69
N PRO A 354 -13.08 -4.75 -35.86
CA PRO A 354 -13.29 -4.89 -34.42
C PRO A 354 -13.91 -3.63 -33.83
N SER A 355 -15.01 -3.81 -33.11
CA SER A 355 -15.78 -2.68 -32.58
C SER A 355 -15.12 -2.01 -31.37
N HIS A 356 -14.13 -2.63 -30.71
CA HIS A 356 -13.52 -2.10 -29.49
C HIS A 356 -12.07 -1.68 -29.73
N TRP A 357 -11.81 -0.37 -29.74
CA TRP A 357 -10.48 0.21 -29.95
C TRP A 357 -9.95 0.74 -28.61
N TYR A 358 -9.00 0.02 -28.02
CA TYR A 358 -8.39 0.38 -26.75
C TYR A 358 -7.05 1.10 -26.95
N LEU A 359 -6.93 2.33 -26.44
CA LEU A 359 -5.78 3.20 -26.67
C LEU A 359 -4.98 3.54 -25.40
N SER A 360 -5.15 2.76 -24.32
CA SER A 360 -4.48 3.01 -23.03
C SER A 360 -4.60 4.49 -22.59
N ASN A 361 -3.50 5.23 -22.38
CA ASN A 361 -3.47 6.68 -22.14
C ASN A 361 -2.83 7.47 -23.30
N ALA A 362 -2.79 6.90 -24.51
CA ALA A 362 -2.13 7.47 -25.68
C ALA A 362 -2.94 8.64 -26.25
N GLY A 363 -2.60 9.84 -25.80
CA GLY A 363 -3.40 11.03 -26.08
C GLY A 363 -3.46 11.33 -27.57
N THR A 364 -2.31 11.33 -28.23
CA THR A 364 -2.21 11.64 -29.66
C THR A 364 -2.96 10.62 -30.51
N ALA A 365 -2.80 9.33 -30.19
CA ALA A 365 -3.50 8.25 -30.86
C ALA A 365 -5.02 8.41 -30.75
N ALA A 366 -5.54 8.69 -29.55
CA ALA A 366 -6.97 8.90 -29.36
C ALA A 366 -7.52 10.04 -30.22
N ARG A 367 -6.82 11.17 -30.36
CA ARG A 367 -7.26 12.28 -31.20
C ARG A 367 -7.26 11.88 -32.68
N PHE A 368 -6.12 11.38 -33.17
CA PHE A 368 -5.96 11.00 -34.57
C PHE A 368 -6.95 9.91 -35.00
N LEU A 369 -7.07 8.86 -34.20
CA LEU A 369 -7.93 7.72 -34.49
C LEU A 369 -9.42 8.06 -34.34
N THR A 370 -9.78 9.14 -33.65
CA THR A 370 -11.19 9.60 -33.60
C THR A 370 -11.67 10.02 -34.98
N THR A 371 -10.87 10.79 -35.73
CA THR A 371 -11.24 11.15 -37.10
C THR A 371 -11.14 9.95 -38.04
N VAL A 372 -10.11 9.11 -37.89
CA VAL A 372 -9.96 7.90 -38.72
C VAL A 372 -11.12 6.92 -38.53
N ALA A 373 -11.64 6.80 -37.31
CA ALA A 373 -12.77 5.92 -37.00
C ALA A 373 -14.06 6.30 -37.75
N THR A 374 -14.23 7.56 -38.19
CA THR A 374 -15.40 7.94 -39.01
C THR A 374 -15.34 7.33 -40.41
N LEU A 375 -14.14 6.94 -40.86
CA LEU A 375 -13.90 6.28 -42.15
C LEU A 375 -13.99 4.74 -42.06
N ALA A 376 -14.11 4.16 -40.86
CA ALA A 376 -14.18 2.71 -40.69
C ALA A 376 -15.47 2.13 -41.31
N GLY A 377 -15.44 0.86 -41.74
CA GLY A 377 -16.60 0.21 -42.36
C GLY A 377 -17.75 -0.16 -41.41
N SER A 378 -17.52 -0.11 -40.09
CA SER A 378 -18.51 -0.44 -39.06
C SER A 378 -18.36 0.43 -37.81
N LYS A 379 -19.34 0.38 -36.90
CA LYS A 379 -19.35 1.16 -35.65
C LYS A 379 -18.15 0.82 -34.75
N VAL A 380 -17.54 1.85 -34.14
CA VAL A 380 -16.35 1.76 -33.30
C VAL A 380 -16.61 2.38 -31.91
N HIS A 381 -16.24 1.66 -30.86
CA HIS A 381 -16.11 2.09 -29.48
C HIS A 381 -14.64 2.40 -29.20
N LEU A 382 -14.28 3.69 -29.14
CA LEU A 382 -12.93 4.17 -28.88
C LEU A 382 -12.77 4.52 -27.39
N THR A 383 -11.88 3.83 -26.70
CA THR A 383 -11.69 3.95 -25.25
C THR A 383 -10.22 3.83 -24.82
N GLY A 384 -9.97 3.91 -23.52
CA GLY A 384 -8.65 3.74 -22.92
C GLY A 384 -8.74 3.46 -21.42
N ASN A 385 -7.64 3.66 -20.71
CA ASN A 385 -7.62 3.49 -19.25
C ASN A 385 -8.41 4.60 -18.53
N ALA A 386 -8.53 4.52 -17.20
CA ALA A 386 -9.28 5.50 -16.41
C ALA A 386 -8.83 6.95 -16.65
N ARG A 387 -7.52 7.19 -16.84
CA ARG A 387 -6.98 8.52 -17.16
C ARG A 387 -7.38 9.01 -18.55
N MET A 388 -7.50 8.13 -19.53
CA MET A 388 -8.02 8.50 -20.86
C MET A 388 -9.45 9.02 -20.78
N GLN A 389 -10.28 8.44 -19.90
CA GLN A 389 -11.68 8.84 -19.74
C GLN A 389 -11.85 10.20 -19.05
N GLU A 390 -10.75 10.79 -18.57
CA GLU A 390 -10.68 12.15 -18.03
C GLU A 390 -10.07 13.15 -19.04
N ARG A 391 -9.57 12.67 -20.20
CA ARG A 391 -8.86 13.51 -21.15
C ARG A 391 -9.83 14.24 -22.10
N PRO A 392 -9.66 15.56 -22.28
CA PRO A 392 -10.53 16.34 -23.14
C PRO A 392 -10.33 15.99 -24.62
N ILE A 393 -11.45 15.87 -25.34
CA ILE A 393 -11.52 15.69 -26.80
C ILE A 393 -12.70 16.45 -27.43
N SER A 394 -13.42 17.25 -26.63
CA SER A 394 -14.69 17.88 -27.03
C SER A 394 -14.64 18.62 -28.34
N ASP A 395 -13.65 19.49 -28.52
CA ASP A 395 -13.62 20.40 -29.67
C ASP A 395 -13.43 19.65 -31.00
N LEU A 396 -12.73 18.51 -30.97
CA LEU A 396 -12.60 17.64 -32.13
C LEU A 396 -13.93 16.94 -32.43
N VAL A 397 -14.58 16.38 -31.41
CA VAL A 397 -15.86 15.67 -31.57
C VAL A 397 -16.95 16.63 -32.03
N ASP A 398 -17.05 17.81 -31.42
CA ASP A 398 -18.06 18.81 -31.74
C ASP A 398 -17.88 19.31 -33.18
N ALA A 399 -16.64 19.48 -33.65
CA ALA A 399 -16.37 19.86 -35.04
C ALA A 399 -16.73 18.75 -36.04
N LEU A 400 -16.44 17.48 -35.72
CA LEU A 400 -16.81 16.34 -36.57
C LEU A 400 -18.32 16.13 -36.63
N VAL A 401 -19.02 16.26 -35.50
CA VAL A 401 -20.49 16.19 -35.42
C VAL A 401 -21.14 17.31 -36.21
N ALA A 402 -20.62 18.54 -36.10
CA ALA A 402 -21.08 19.67 -36.92
C ALA A 402 -20.85 19.46 -38.42
N ASN A 403 -19.81 18.70 -38.81
CA ASN A 403 -19.54 18.32 -40.19
C ASN A 403 -20.32 17.07 -40.65
N GLY A 404 -21.25 16.54 -39.83
CA GLY A 404 -22.15 15.45 -40.20
C GLY A 404 -21.69 14.05 -39.79
N CYS A 405 -20.63 13.93 -38.97
CA CYS A 405 -20.22 12.63 -38.43
C CYS A 405 -21.09 12.23 -37.22
N ALA A 406 -21.51 10.97 -37.12
CA ALA A 406 -22.30 10.50 -35.98
C ALA A 406 -21.40 9.94 -34.88
N ILE A 407 -21.15 10.76 -33.85
CA ILE A 407 -20.31 10.45 -32.69
C ILE A 407 -21.07 10.73 -31.40
N GLU A 408 -21.11 9.75 -30.50
CA GLU A 408 -21.74 9.86 -29.18
C GLU A 408 -20.71 9.66 -28.07
N TYR A 409 -20.88 10.35 -26.94
CA TYR A 409 -20.08 10.11 -25.74
C TYR A 409 -20.70 8.96 -24.95
N GLY A 410 -19.88 8.01 -24.49
CA GLY A 410 -20.36 6.89 -23.68
C GLY A 410 -20.63 7.30 -22.23
N ASN A 411 -19.59 7.66 -21.48
CA ASN A 411 -19.70 7.91 -20.03
C ASN A 411 -19.93 9.39 -19.70
N ARG A 412 -19.01 10.26 -20.12
CA ARG A 412 -18.97 11.68 -19.76
C ARG A 412 -18.80 12.52 -21.01
N LYS A 413 -19.66 13.53 -21.18
CA LYS A 413 -19.53 14.48 -22.29
C LYS A 413 -18.16 15.18 -22.24
N GLY A 414 -17.50 15.24 -23.39
CA GLY A 414 -16.22 15.91 -23.61
C GLY A 414 -14.96 15.04 -23.42
N CYS A 415 -15.11 13.80 -22.96
CA CYS A 415 -14.01 12.84 -22.79
C CYS A 415 -14.38 11.46 -23.37
N PRO A 416 -13.42 10.62 -23.79
CA PRO A 416 -13.70 9.22 -24.11
C PRO A 416 -14.34 8.46 -22.92
N PRO A 417 -15.02 7.32 -23.13
CA PRO A 417 -15.17 6.60 -24.40
C PRO A 417 -16.10 7.27 -25.40
N LEU A 418 -15.84 7.03 -26.69
CA LEU A 418 -16.63 7.52 -27.82
C LEU A 418 -17.24 6.35 -28.61
N GLU A 419 -18.50 6.50 -29.01
CA GLU A 419 -19.21 5.63 -29.93
C GLU A 419 -19.30 6.32 -31.30
N ILE A 420 -18.56 5.81 -32.28
CA ILE A 420 -18.37 6.44 -33.59
C ILE A 420 -19.02 5.55 -34.65
N SER A 421 -19.99 6.09 -35.39
CA SER A 421 -20.65 5.37 -36.49
C SER A 421 -19.92 5.57 -37.82
N PRO A 422 -20.02 4.62 -38.76
CA PRO A 422 -19.31 4.64 -40.05
C PRO A 422 -19.97 5.61 -41.03
N THR A 423 -19.93 6.91 -40.75
CA THR A 423 -20.58 7.94 -41.57
C THR A 423 -19.75 8.41 -42.76
N GLY A 424 -18.47 8.01 -42.84
CA GLY A 424 -17.50 8.69 -43.70
C GLY A 424 -17.10 10.06 -43.15
N LEU A 425 -16.24 10.75 -43.88
CA LEU A 425 -15.91 12.16 -43.63
C LEU A 425 -16.49 12.99 -44.80
N PRO A 426 -17.60 13.73 -44.60
CA PRO A 426 -18.36 14.31 -45.71
C PRO A 426 -17.61 15.35 -46.57
N GLY A 427 -16.59 16.03 -46.02
CA GLY A 427 -15.90 17.13 -46.69
C GLY A 427 -16.59 18.49 -46.48
N GLY A 428 -16.36 19.44 -47.39
CA GLY A 428 -16.89 20.80 -47.29
C GLY A 428 -16.17 21.65 -46.23
N VAL A 429 -16.84 22.68 -45.70
CA VAL A 429 -16.24 23.59 -44.71
C VAL A 429 -16.34 23.00 -43.30
N LEU A 430 -15.19 22.85 -42.63
CA LEU A 430 -15.11 22.40 -41.24
C LEU A 430 -14.47 23.51 -40.39
N HIS A 431 -15.17 23.95 -39.34
CA HIS A 431 -14.69 24.98 -38.42
C HIS A 431 -14.06 24.35 -37.18
N LEU A 432 -12.87 24.81 -36.78
CA LEU A 432 -12.19 24.30 -35.59
C LEU A 432 -11.48 25.41 -34.81
N ALA A 433 -11.56 25.38 -33.48
CA ALA A 433 -10.87 26.33 -32.61
C ALA A 433 -9.37 26.00 -32.51
N GLY A 434 -8.50 26.91 -32.94
CA GLY A 434 -7.06 26.69 -33.06
C GLY A 434 -6.26 26.88 -31.77
N LYS A 435 -6.88 27.38 -30.70
CA LYS A 435 -6.26 27.69 -29.39
C LYS A 435 -6.04 26.49 -28.46
N VAL A 436 -6.82 25.41 -28.59
CA VAL A 436 -6.92 24.37 -27.53
C VAL A 436 -5.92 23.22 -27.72
N SER A 437 -5.81 22.65 -28.94
CA SER A 437 -4.84 21.57 -29.19
C SER A 437 -4.48 21.42 -30.66
N SER A 438 -3.17 21.35 -30.93
CA SER A 438 -2.65 21.07 -32.28
C SER A 438 -2.99 19.67 -32.81
N GLN A 439 -3.33 18.75 -31.91
CA GLN A 439 -3.68 17.38 -32.27
C GLN A 439 -5.02 17.30 -33.01
N TYR A 440 -5.97 18.18 -32.68
CA TYR A 440 -7.30 18.19 -33.32
C TYR A 440 -7.20 18.60 -34.78
N VAL A 441 -6.55 19.74 -35.05
CA VAL A 441 -6.32 20.24 -36.41
C VAL A 441 -5.54 19.21 -37.24
N SER A 442 -4.48 18.63 -36.66
CA SER A 442 -3.67 17.62 -37.36
C SER A 442 -4.48 16.36 -37.66
N SER A 443 -5.36 15.92 -36.75
CA SER A 443 -6.24 14.76 -36.96
C SER A 443 -7.12 14.91 -38.20
N VAL A 444 -7.76 16.07 -38.34
CA VAL A 444 -8.60 16.40 -39.49
C VAL A 444 -7.77 16.48 -40.76
N LEU A 445 -6.65 17.19 -40.75
CA LEU A 445 -5.77 17.33 -41.93
C LEU A 445 -5.26 15.98 -42.45
N LEU A 446 -4.85 15.08 -41.56
CA LEU A 446 -4.32 13.77 -41.92
C LEU A 446 -5.40 12.84 -42.54
N SER A 447 -6.67 13.06 -42.20
CA SER A 447 -7.80 12.25 -42.66
C SER A 447 -8.55 12.89 -43.83
N ALA A 448 -8.43 14.20 -44.04
CA ALA A 448 -9.10 14.96 -45.08
C ALA A 448 -8.93 14.43 -46.53
N PRO A 449 -7.78 13.85 -46.94
CA PRO A 449 -7.63 13.27 -48.27
C PRO A 449 -8.59 12.11 -48.58
N TYR A 450 -9.19 11.52 -47.54
CA TYR A 450 -10.11 10.39 -47.62
C TYR A 450 -11.57 10.81 -47.41
N ALA A 451 -11.86 12.13 -47.41
CA ALA A 451 -13.21 12.66 -47.35
C ALA A 451 -13.97 12.43 -48.67
N ASP A 452 -15.31 12.35 -48.58
CA ASP A 452 -16.19 12.15 -49.73
C ASP A 452 -16.16 13.33 -50.72
N ALA A 453 -15.82 14.52 -50.24
CA ALA A 453 -15.64 15.74 -51.01
C ALA A 453 -14.42 16.54 -50.51
N PRO A 454 -13.89 17.48 -51.32
CA PRO A 454 -12.82 18.38 -50.88
C PRO A 454 -13.17 19.09 -49.57
N LEU A 455 -12.23 19.07 -48.60
CA LEU A 455 -12.42 19.64 -47.27
C LEU A 455 -11.66 20.97 -47.15
N GLU A 456 -12.38 22.02 -46.75
CA GLU A 456 -11.83 23.32 -46.38
C GLU A 456 -11.85 23.48 -44.85
N LEU A 457 -10.66 23.49 -44.24
CA LEU A 457 -10.51 23.62 -42.79
C LEU A 457 -10.34 25.09 -42.40
N GLN A 458 -11.36 25.67 -41.77
CA GLN A 458 -11.33 27.05 -41.28
C GLN A 458 -11.02 27.09 -39.78
N LEU A 459 -9.97 27.81 -39.42
CA LEU A 459 -9.59 28.02 -38.03
C LEU A 459 -10.25 29.29 -37.51
N ALA A 460 -10.76 29.23 -36.27
CA ALA A 460 -11.50 30.35 -35.67
C ALA A 460 -10.65 31.60 -35.41
N GLU A 461 -9.32 31.50 -35.46
CA GLU A 461 -8.40 32.60 -35.16
C GLU A 461 -7.34 32.79 -36.25
N ASP A 462 -6.90 34.04 -36.42
CA ASP A 462 -5.88 34.42 -37.42
C ASP A 462 -4.47 33.88 -37.08
N ASN A 463 -4.16 33.70 -35.79
CA ASN A 463 -2.85 33.21 -35.30
C ASN A 463 -3.04 32.06 -34.28
N PRO A 464 -3.23 30.81 -34.76
CA PRO A 464 -3.46 29.68 -33.87
C PRO A 464 -2.16 29.22 -33.18
N THR A 465 -2.24 28.90 -31.89
CA THR A 465 -1.10 28.35 -31.12
C THR A 465 -0.59 27.02 -31.70
N SER A 466 -1.44 26.34 -32.47
CA SER A 466 -1.15 25.07 -33.15
C SER A 466 -0.37 25.21 -34.46
N PHE A 467 -0.11 26.43 -34.95
CA PHE A 467 0.48 26.70 -36.26
C PHE A 467 1.75 25.90 -36.61
N PRO A 468 2.77 25.75 -35.73
CA PRO A 468 3.98 24.98 -36.07
C PRO A 468 3.69 23.51 -36.35
N TYR A 469 2.70 22.93 -35.65
CA TYR A 469 2.28 21.55 -35.86
C TYR A 469 1.44 21.40 -37.13
N ILE A 470 0.68 22.43 -37.52
CA ILE A 470 -0.01 22.47 -38.81
C ILE A 470 1.03 22.45 -39.93
N GLN A 471 2.05 23.32 -39.85
CA GLN A 471 3.16 23.35 -40.82
C GLN A 471 3.90 22.01 -40.90
N MET A 472 4.21 21.40 -39.75
CA MET A 472 4.81 20.06 -39.71
C MET A 472 3.91 19.04 -40.42
N THR A 473 2.61 19.05 -40.13
CA THR A 473 1.66 18.10 -40.71
C THR A 473 1.55 18.26 -42.22
N THR A 474 1.43 19.50 -42.73
CA THR A 474 1.33 19.75 -44.17
C THR A 474 2.63 19.45 -44.92
N GLN A 475 3.79 19.69 -44.31
CA GLN A 475 5.09 19.29 -44.88
C GLN A 475 5.22 17.77 -44.97
N LEU A 476 4.81 17.05 -43.92
CA LEU A 476 4.77 15.58 -43.96
C LEU A 476 3.79 15.08 -45.01
N MET A 477 2.58 15.64 -45.09
CA MET A 477 1.60 15.29 -46.14
C MET A 477 2.19 15.49 -47.56
N ALA A 478 2.95 16.58 -47.77
CA ALA A 478 3.60 16.83 -49.05
C ALA A 478 4.66 15.76 -49.41
N LEU A 479 5.39 15.22 -48.43
CA LEU A 479 6.30 14.07 -48.64
C LEU A 479 5.54 12.80 -49.06
N PHE A 480 4.28 12.66 -48.63
CA PHE A 480 3.36 11.59 -49.04
C PHE A 480 2.54 11.94 -50.29
N GLY A 481 2.92 13.00 -51.01
CA GLY A 481 2.31 13.39 -52.29
C GLY A 481 1.00 14.19 -52.17
N ILE A 482 0.65 14.68 -50.99
CA ILE A 482 -0.58 15.45 -50.74
C ILE A 482 -0.23 16.91 -50.46
N HIS A 483 -0.64 17.81 -51.35
CA HIS A 483 -0.37 19.25 -51.21
C HIS A 483 -1.55 20.00 -50.61
N VAL A 484 -1.35 20.59 -49.43
CA VAL A 484 -2.34 21.47 -48.79
C VAL A 484 -2.11 22.91 -49.26
N GLN A 485 -3.12 23.51 -49.90
CA GLN A 485 -3.08 24.91 -50.33
C GLN A 485 -3.54 25.83 -49.18
N THR A 486 -2.70 26.79 -48.78
CA THR A 486 -3.05 27.79 -47.76
C THR A 486 -3.63 29.03 -48.41
N LEU A 487 -4.74 29.54 -47.88
CA LEU A 487 -5.45 30.71 -48.41
C LEU A 487 -5.03 32.05 -47.74
N GLY A 488 -3.91 32.07 -46.99
CA GLY A 488 -3.39 33.25 -46.25
C GLY A 488 -1.86 33.41 -46.29
N SER A 489 -1.34 34.55 -45.84
CA SER A 489 0.09 34.94 -45.95
C SER A 489 0.96 34.59 -44.74
N TRP A 490 2.18 34.10 -44.99
CA TRP A 490 3.17 33.64 -44.01
C TRP A 490 4.08 34.77 -43.46
N PRO A 491 4.47 34.78 -42.18
CA PRO A 491 5.58 35.60 -41.71
C PRO A 491 6.95 34.92 -41.92
N PRO A 492 8.03 35.68 -42.19
CA PRO A 492 9.36 35.13 -42.49
C PRO A 492 10.19 34.77 -41.23
N ARG A 493 11.13 33.81 -41.35
CA ARG A 493 12.17 33.46 -40.36
C ARG A 493 13.57 33.98 -40.77
N GLY A 494 14.39 34.40 -39.81
CA GLY A 494 15.77 34.90 -40.01
C GLY A 494 16.84 34.23 -39.11
N SER A 495 18.13 34.52 -39.35
CA SER A 495 19.35 33.85 -38.84
C SER A 495 20.06 34.52 -37.64
N LEU A 496 20.97 33.78 -36.97
CA LEU A 496 21.49 34.00 -35.60
C LEU A 496 22.56 35.11 -35.39
N LYS A 497 22.30 35.97 -34.38
CA LYS A 497 23.20 36.81 -33.55
C LYS A 497 22.60 36.85 -32.12
N ALA A 498 23.09 37.67 -31.18
CA ALA A 498 22.33 37.94 -29.95
C ALA A 498 20.94 38.46 -30.34
N ILE A 499 19.88 37.81 -29.84
CA ILE A 499 18.52 37.99 -30.34
C ILE A 499 17.58 38.46 -29.23
N GLU A 500 16.65 39.33 -29.60
CA GLU A 500 15.33 39.32 -28.98
C GLU A 500 14.49 38.34 -29.80
N ILE A 501 13.98 37.29 -29.15
CA ILE A 501 13.22 36.25 -29.81
C ILE A 501 11.92 35.97 -29.06
N ASP A 502 10.83 36.00 -29.81
CA ASP A 502 9.57 35.44 -29.36
C ASP A 502 9.57 33.92 -29.62
N MET A 503 9.51 33.15 -28.53
CA MET A 503 9.51 31.69 -28.59
C MET A 503 8.11 31.10 -28.38
N GLU A 504 7.03 31.87 -28.55
CA GLU A 504 5.64 31.34 -28.50
C GLU A 504 5.45 30.12 -29.42
N THR A 505 6.15 30.08 -30.55
CA THR A 505 6.08 28.97 -31.53
C THR A 505 7.01 27.79 -31.21
N MET A 506 7.88 27.90 -30.20
CA MET A 506 8.88 26.88 -29.84
C MET A 506 9.16 26.86 -28.33
N THR A 507 8.10 27.01 -27.53
CA THR A 507 8.22 27.33 -26.09
C THR A 507 9.05 26.33 -25.30
N ASP A 508 9.11 25.04 -25.66
CA ASP A 508 9.92 24.04 -24.94
C ASP A 508 11.43 24.15 -25.18
N ALA A 509 11.84 24.70 -26.33
CA ALA A 509 13.24 24.88 -26.67
C ALA A 509 13.88 26.06 -25.92
N PHE A 510 13.10 26.84 -25.15
CA PHE A 510 13.61 28.01 -24.44
C PHE A 510 14.69 27.65 -23.42
N MET A 511 14.60 26.47 -22.78
CA MET A 511 15.62 26.02 -21.81
C MET A 511 16.95 25.79 -22.52
N THR A 512 16.93 25.15 -23.69
CA THR A 512 18.11 24.95 -24.55
C THR A 512 18.70 26.28 -24.99
N LEU A 513 17.85 27.21 -25.46
CA LEU A 513 18.31 28.55 -25.85
C LEU A 513 18.84 29.35 -24.64
N ALA A 514 18.26 29.21 -23.46
CA ALA A 514 18.71 29.90 -22.25
C ALA A 514 20.12 29.47 -21.84
N VAL A 515 20.46 28.18 -21.95
CA VAL A 515 21.83 27.68 -21.72
C VAL A 515 22.80 28.22 -22.77
N LEU A 516 22.41 28.22 -24.05
CA LEU A 516 23.21 28.79 -25.13
C LEU A 516 23.42 30.31 -24.96
N ALA A 517 22.37 31.02 -24.57
CA ALA A 517 22.40 32.46 -24.29
C ALA A 517 23.30 32.80 -23.11
N ALA A 518 23.39 31.93 -22.10
CA ALA A 518 24.31 32.10 -20.96
C ALA A 518 25.80 32.03 -21.36
N ALA A 519 26.10 31.33 -22.46
CA ALA A 519 27.44 31.20 -23.03
C ALA A 519 27.73 32.24 -24.14
N ALA A 520 26.73 33.01 -24.58
CA ALA A 520 26.87 34.01 -25.63
C ALA A 520 27.42 35.36 -25.09
N THR A 521 28.18 36.08 -25.92
CA THR A 521 28.63 37.45 -25.59
C THR A 521 27.52 38.45 -25.96
N GLY A 522 26.79 38.97 -24.96
CA GLY A 522 25.69 39.94 -25.15
C GLY A 522 24.43 39.58 -24.36
N ARG A 523 23.37 40.41 -24.44
CA ARG A 523 22.07 40.14 -23.80
C ARG A 523 21.11 39.51 -24.81
N THR A 524 20.62 38.30 -24.52
CA THR A 524 19.53 37.64 -25.26
C THR A 524 18.23 37.84 -24.48
N LYS A 525 17.14 38.20 -25.17
CA LYS A 525 15.80 38.37 -24.56
C LYS A 525 14.84 37.34 -25.17
N ILE A 526 14.18 36.57 -24.31
CA ILE A 526 13.22 35.54 -24.71
C ILE A 526 11.82 35.97 -24.26
N THR A 527 10.85 36.03 -25.17
CA THR A 527 9.42 36.32 -24.90
C THR A 527 8.52 35.17 -25.36
N GLY A 528 7.20 35.24 -25.11
CA GLY A 528 6.23 34.25 -25.61
C GLY A 528 6.17 32.91 -24.87
N ILE A 529 6.86 32.76 -23.73
CA ILE A 529 7.01 31.48 -23.01
C ILE A 529 6.16 31.37 -21.73
N ALA A 530 5.08 32.14 -21.60
CA ALA A 530 4.29 32.21 -20.36
C ALA A 530 3.76 30.84 -19.89
N ASN A 531 3.42 29.96 -20.84
CA ASN A 531 2.97 28.59 -20.58
C ASN A 531 4.00 27.72 -19.83
N GLN A 532 5.29 28.06 -19.87
CA GLN A 532 6.36 27.31 -19.20
C GLN A 532 6.38 27.49 -17.67
N ARG A 533 5.51 28.35 -17.10
CA ARG A 533 5.34 28.51 -15.64
C ARG A 533 4.57 27.37 -14.99
N VAL A 534 3.68 26.73 -15.74
CA VAL A 534 2.70 25.74 -15.26
C VAL A 534 2.71 24.45 -16.08
N LYS A 535 3.81 24.17 -16.79
CA LYS A 535 3.89 23.02 -17.69
C LYS A 535 4.12 21.72 -16.94
N GLU A 536 5.19 21.67 -16.15
CA GLU A 536 5.52 20.55 -15.25
C GLU A 536 5.94 21.13 -13.90
N CYS A 537 6.85 22.10 -13.95
CA CYS A 537 7.20 23.00 -12.88
C CYS A 537 7.24 24.43 -13.44
N ASN A 538 7.58 25.41 -12.60
CA ASN A 538 7.90 26.75 -13.07
C ASN A 538 9.29 26.75 -13.73
N ARG A 539 9.37 26.20 -14.95
CA ARG A 539 10.63 26.01 -15.70
C ARG A 539 11.36 27.33 -15.90
N ILE A 540 10.64 28.44 -16.06
CA ILE A 540 11.25 29.78 -16.10
C ILE A 540 12.00 30.08 -14.80
N ALA A 541 11.34 29.91 -13.65
CA ALA A 541 11.98 30.14 -12.35
C ALA A 541 13.16 29.19 -12.11
N VAL A 542 13.06 27.93 -12.53
CA VAL A 542 14.15 26.94 -12.42
C VAL A 542 15.37 27.37 -13.24
N MET A 543 15.18 27.82 -14.48
CA MET A 543 16.27 28.32 -15.32
C MET A 543 16.88 29.64 -14.80
N CYS A 544 16.14 30.41 -13.98
CA CYS A 544 16.63 31.60 -13.31
C CYS A 544 17.40 31.31 -12.01
N SER A 545 17.06 30.23 -11.30
CA SER A 545 17.64 29.88 -9.99
C SER A 545 18.88 28.98 -10.11
N THR A 546 18.97 28.17 -11.15
CA THR A 546 20.21 27.49 -11.53
C THR A 546 21.19 28.53 -12.08
N ALA A 547 22.43 28.53 -11.59
CA ALA A 547 23.45 29.57 -11.78
C ALA A 547 23.96 29.74 -13.24
N LEU A 548 23.06 30.01 -14.18
CA LEU A 548 23.36 30.51 -15.51
C LEU A 548 23.37 32.04 -15.42
N ARG A 549 24.37 32.70 -16.02
CA ARG A 549 24.48 34.17 -16.08
C ARG A 549 23.40 34.78 -17.00
N VAL A 550 22.13 34.47 -16.76
CA VAL A 550 20.98 34.97 -17.51
C VAL A 550 20.07 35.70 -16.54
N SER A 551 20.11 37.04 -16.58
CA SER A 551 19.23 37.89 -15.78
C SER A 551 17.96 38.19 -16.60
N PHE A 552 16.84 37.61 -16.19
CA PHE A 552 15.52 37.99 -16.68
C PHE A 552 14.95 39.09 -15.79
N GLN A 553 14.56 40.24 -16.36
CA GLN A 553 13.77 41.22 -15.61
C GLN A 553 12.31 40.71 -15.54
N VAL A 554 11.90 40.31 -14.34
CA VAL A 554 10.50 40.03 -13.99
C VAL A 554 10.09 41.10 -12.96
N PRO A 555 8.91 41.74 -13.07
CA PRO A 555 8.38 42.61 -12.01
C PRO A 555 8.34 41.85 -10.68
N ALA A 556 8.85 42.47 -9.63
CA ALA A 556 9.21 41.83 -8.36
C ALA A 556 8.03 41.15 -7.66
N TYR A 557 8.15 39.84 -7.44
CA TYR A 557 7.59 39.15 -6.27
C TYR A 557 8.71 38.31 -5.66
N PRO A 558 8.83 38.25 -4.33
CA PRO A 558 9.90 37.50 -3.67
C PRO A 558 9.74 36.00 -3.98
N PRO A 559 10.84 35.27 -4.22
CA PRO A 559 10.76 33.83 -4.37
C PRO A 559 10.41 33.20 -3.01
N PRO A 560 9.51 32.20 -2.95
CA PRO A 560 9.31 31.45 -1.72
C PRO A 560 10.56 30.59 -1.44
N PRO A 561 10.91 30.37 -0.16
CA PRO A 561 11.99 29.48 0.21
C PRO A 561 11.63 28.04 -0.16
N ILE A 562 12.60 27.32 -0.73
CA ILE A 562 12.48 25.89 -1.01
C ILE A 562 12.63 25.15 0.32
N SER A 563 11.57 24.48 0.75
CA SER A 563 11.58 23.54 1.89
C SER A 563 10.65 22.36 1.61
N THR A 564 11.10 21.19 2.07
CA THR A 564 10.54 19.85 1.83
C THR A 564 9.18 19.65 2.50
N LYS A 565 8.18 19.20 1.72
CA LYS A 565 6.75 18.96 2.04
C LYS A 565 5.98 20.20 2.55
N ALA A 566 5.31 20.89 1.63
CA ALA A 566 4.34 21.93 1.94
C ALA A 566 3.14 21.35 2.70
N ALA A 567 2.68 22.04 3.75
CA ALA A 567 1.40 21.77 4.38
C ALA A 567 0.32 22.65 3.71
N ASP A 568 -0.76 22.03 3.25
CA ASP A 568 -1.92 22.67 2.61
C ASP A 568 -2.71 23.57 3.59
N ALA A 569 -3.68 24.33 3.05
CA ALA A 569 -4.61 25.16 3.80
C ALA A 569 -5.38 24.37 4.89
N ILE A 570 -5.54 24.97 6.07
CA ILE A 570 -6.34 24.42 7.19
C ILE A 570 -7.68 25.15 7.25
N TYR A 571 -8.78 24.41 7.08
CA TYR A 571 -10.13 24.98 7.13
C TYR A 571 -10.74 24.82 8.52
N LEU A 572 -11.15 25.93 9.14
CA LEU A 572 -11.90 25.94 10.39
C LEU A 572 -13.38 26.05 10.10
N ILE A 573 -14.14 25.03 10.51
CA ILE A 573 -15.60 24.99 10.38
C ILE A 573 -16.26 24.91 11.74
N GLY A 574 -17.54 25.29 11.80
CA GLY A 574 -18.35 25.25 13.01
C GLY A 574 -19.30 26.43 13.10
N MET A 575 -20.18 26.41 14.11
CA MET A 575 -21.18 27.46 14.31
C MET A 575 -20.55 28.84 14.54
N ARG A 576 -21.31 29.91 14.26
CA ARG A 576 -20.92 31.27 14.66
C ARG A 576 -20.86 31.35 16.20
N GLY A 577 -19.93 32.12 16.76
CA GLY A 577 -19.72 32.19 18.22
C GLY A 577 -18.88 31.06 18.82
N VAL A 578 -18.50 30.04 18.03
CA VAL A 578 -17.70 28.91 18.51
C VAL A 578 -16.20 29.22 18.71
N GLY A 579 -15.72 30.39 18.26
CA GLY A 579 -14.33 30.82 18.44
C GLY A 579 -13.38 30.65 17.24
N LYS A 580 -13.89 30.34 16.03
CA LYS A 580 -13.08 30.18 14.80
C LYS A 580 -12.07 31.31 14.57
N THR A 581 -12.56 32.55 14.57
CA THR A 581 -11.74 33.74 14.32
C THR A 581 -10.67 33.92 15.38
N SER A 582 -11.03 33.78 16.67
CA SER A 582 -10.10 33.99 17.78
C SER A 582 -9.01 32.92 17.84
N LEU A 583 -9.41 31.64 17.80
CA LEU A 583 -8.48 30.50 17.85
C LEU A 583 -7.60 30.44 16.60
N GLY A 584 -8.20 30.66 15.43
CA GLY A 584 -7.49 30.65 14.16
C GLY A 584 -6.45 31.77 14.03
N LYS A 585 -6.78 33.02 14.40
CA LYS A 585 -5.80 34.12 14.42
C LYS A 585 -4.66 33.85 15.40
N HIS A 586 -4.97 33.30 16.57
CA HIS A 586 -3.95 32.96 17.57
C HIS A 586 -2.98 31.90 17.02
N ALA A 587 -3.50 30.77 16.52
CA ALA A 587 -2.68 29.69 15.99
C ALA A 587 -1.88 30.13 14.75
N ALA A 588 -2.47 30.95 13.87
CA ALA A 588 -1.77 31.46 12.70
C ALA A 588 -0.56 32.32 13.09
N SER A 589 -0.75 33.21 14.07
CA SER A 589 0.33 34.04 14.62
C SER A 589 1.42 33.19 15.29
N ALA A 590 1.03 32.26 16.17
CA ALA A 590 1.96 31.42 16.93
C ALA A 590 2.82 30.52 16.04
N LEU A 591 2.25 29.99 14.95
CA LEU A 591 2.87 28.99 14.08
C LEU A 591 3.45 29.58 12.77
N GLY A 592 3.41 30.90 12.61
CA GLY A 592 3.90 31.59 11.42
C GLY A 592 3.11 31.27 10.15
N LEU A 593 1.80 31.08 10.27
CA LEU A 593 0.88 30.82 9.15
C LEU A 593 0.14 32.11 8.76
N HIS A 594 -0.35 32.15 7.53
CA HIS A 594 -1.27 33.17 7.06
C HIS A 594 -2.69 32.94 7.63
N TRP A 595 -3.46 34.03 7.73
CA TRP A 595 -4.84 34.01 8.21
C TRP A 595 -5.77 34.54 7.13
N ILE A 596 -6.86 33.81 6.87
CA ILE A 596 -7.96 34.27 6.01
C ILE A 596 -9.28 34.04 6.74
N ASP A 597 -10.14 35.05 6.79
CA ASP A 597 -11.56 34.86 7.08
C ASP A 597 -12.32 34.83 5.74
N MET A 598 -13.03 33.73 5.46
CA MET A 598 -13.70 33.51 4.18
C MET A 598 -14.73 34.59 3.89
N ASP A 599 -15.42 35.09 4.92
CA ASP A 599 -16.45 36.10 4.72
C ASP A 599 -15.80 37.45 4.33
N GLU A 600 -14.73 37.86 5.02
CA GLU A 600 -13.95 39.06 4.66
C GLU A 600 -13.33 38.94 3.26
N TYR A 601 -12.87 37.74 2.90
CA TYR A 601 -12.33 37.46 1.57
C TYR A 601 -13.41 37.58 0.49
N LEU A 602 -14.60 37.01 0.71
CA LEU A 602 -15.73 37.11 -0.21
C LEU A 602 -16.16 38.56 -0.44
N GLU A 603 -16.26 39.37 0.63
CA GLU A 603 -16.64 40.79 0.56
C GLU A 603 -15.62 41.63 -0.22
N SER A 604 -14.33 41.36 -0.04
CA SER A 604 -13.25 42.12 -0.68
C SER A 604 -12.89 41.63 -2.09
N HIS A 605 -13.29 40.42 -2.48
CA HIS A 605 -12.90 39.84 -3.76
C HIS A 605 -13.80 40.34 -4.91
N PRO A 606 -13.26 41.07 -5.90
CA PRO A 606 -14.06 41.73 -6.95
C PRO A 606 -14.80 40.80 -7.92
N LEU A 607 -14.45 39.51 -7.95
CA LEU A 607 -15.08 38.50 -8.82
C LEU A 607 -16.07 37.60 -8.07
N LEU A 608 -16.15 37.71 -6.73
CA LEU A 608 -17.09 36.95 -5.90
C LEU A 608 -18.22 37.87 -5.45
N LEU A 609 -18.16 38.49 -4.25
CA LEU A 609 -19.17 39.45 -3.83
C LEU A 609 -18.80 40.88 -4.22
N GLY A 610 -17.56 41.30 -3.89
CA GLY A 610 -17.10 42.69 -4.06
C GLY A 610 -17.93 43.73 -3.29
N MET A 611 -18.76 43.29 -2.34
CA MET A 611 -19.65 44.12 -1.51
C MET A 611 -19.95 43.40 -0.18
N PRO A 612 -20.43 44.11 0.86
CA PRO A 612 -20.77 43.50 2.15
C PRO A 612 -21.83 42.38 2.03
N ILE A 613 -21.67 41.29 2.78
CA ILE A 613 -22.58 40.12 2.73
C ILE A 613 -24.03 40.53 3.01
N LYS A 614 -24.24 41.45 3.95
CA LYS A 614 -25.58 41.94 4.31
C LYS A 614 -26.28 42.59 3.11
N GLU A 615 -25.55 43.34 2.29
CA GLU A 615 -26.07 43.99 1.10
C GLU A 615 -26.30 42.97 -0.01
N TYR A 616 -25.33 42.07 -0.24
CA TYR A 616 -25.44 41.01 -1.24
C TYR A 616 -26.65 40.11 -0.99
N VAL A 617 -26.86 39.66 0.26
CA VAL A 617 -27.99 38.80 0.62
C VAL A 617 -29.33 39.54 0.51
N ALA A 618 -29.37 40.85 0.80
CA ALA A 618 -30.58 41.64 0.62
C ALA A 618 -31.02 41.73 -0.85
N VAL A 619 -30.07 41.71 -1.79
CA VAL A 619 -30.34 41.80 -3.24
C VAL A 619 -30.55 40.43 -3.87
N HIS A 620 -29.71 39.44 -3.54
CA HIS A 620 -29.60 38.16 -4.27
C HIS A 620 -30.08 36.95 -3.46
N GLY A 621 -30.33 37.11 -2.15
CA GLY A 621 -30.79 36.05 -1.27
C GLY A 621 -29.68 35.07 -0.81
N TRP A 622 -30.03 34.24 0.17
CA TRP A 622 -29.10 33.30 0.81
C TRP A 622 -28.60 32.19 -0.11
N ALA A 623 -29.44 31.70 -1.05
CA ALA A 623 -29.04 30.65 -1.98
C ALA A 623 -27.90 31.11 -2.92
N ALA A 624 -27.95 32.35 -3.41
CA ALA A 624 -26.89 32.94 -4.21
C ALA A 624 -25.59 33.11 -3.41
N PHE A 625 -25.69 33.56 -2.14
CA PHE A 625 -24.53 33.65 -1.26
C PHE A 625 -23.87 32.27 -1.01
N ARG A 626 -24.65 31.20 -0.80
CA ARG A 626 -24.11 29.84 -0.69
C ARG A 626 -23.39 29.37 -1.94
N ALA A 627 -23.85 29.76 -3.13
CA ALA A 627 -23.16 29.45 -4.37
C ALA A 627 -21.78 30.16 -4.46
N GLN A 628 -21.64 31.35 -3.86
CA GLN A 628 -20.36 32.07 -3.79
C GLN A 628 -19.38 31.42 -2.80
N GLU A 629 -19.86 30.92 -1.65
CA GLU A 629 -19.03 30.11 -0.75
C GLU A 629 -18.51 28.85 -1.46
N VAL A 630 -19.34 28.18 -2.26
CA VAL A 630 -18.93 27.03 -3.08
C VAL A 630 -17.90 27.43 -4.14
N ALA A 631 -18.12 28.52 -4.86
CA ALA A 631 -17.18 29.00 -5.88
C ALA A 631 -15.80 29.35 -5.27
N CYS A 632 -15.80 29.96 -4.07
CA CYS A 632 -14.58 30.23 -3.31
C CYS A 632 -13.84 28.94 -2.91
N LEU A 633 -14.56 27.94 -2.40
CA LEU A 633 -13.97 26.63 -2.10
C LEU A 633 -13.45 25.91 -3.35
N GLN A 634 -14.11 26.03 -4.49
CA GLN A 634 -13.63 25.47 -5.77
C GLN A 634 -12.35 26.15 -6.24
N LEU A 635 -12.26 27.48 -6.07
CA LEU A 635 -11.05 28.25 -6.36
C LEU A 635 -9.89 27.74 -5.50
N TRP A 636 -10.09 27.63 -4.18
CA TRP A 636 -9.06 27.13 -3.26
C TRP A 636 -8.78 25.64 -3.41
N ALA A 637 -9.70 24.84 -3.94
CA ALA A 637 -9.42 23.44 -4.26
C ALA A 637 -8.50 23.30 -5.49
N GLN A 638 -8.55 24.25 -6.43
CA GLN A 638 -7.68 24.28 -7.61
C GLN A 638 -6.31 24.88 -7.30
N ASP A 639 -6.27 25.93 -6.47
CA ASP A 639 -5.05 26.62 -6.03
C ASP A 639 -5.11 26.90 -4.52
N PRO A 640 -4.72 25.92 -3.67
CA PRO A 640 -4.83 26.06 -2.22
C PRO A 640 -3.92 27.14 -1.66
N PRO A 641 -4.43 28.05 -0.81
CA PRO A 641 -3.61 29.01 -0.08
C PRO A 641 -2.57 28.30 0.78
N GLN A 642 -1.29 28.50 0.46
CA GLN A 642 -0.19 27.81 1.13
C GLN A 642 0.02 28.34 2.56
N ASN A 643 0.35 27.46 3.51
CA ASN A 643 0.63 27.81 4.92
C ASN A 643 -0.45 28.72 5.54
N THR A 644 -1.74 28.45 5.29
CA THR A 644 -2.84 29.35 5.66
C THR A 644 -3.87 28.65 6.54
N ILE A 645 -4.35 29.33 7.59
CA ILE A 645 -5.57 28.96 8.33
C ILE A 645 -6.73 29.80 7.79
N ILE A 646 -7.81 29.12 7.41
CA ILE A 646 -9.00 29.70 6.79
C ILE A 646 -10.19 29.50 7.73
N SER A 647 -10.87 30.56 8.14
CA SER A 647 -12.16 30.48 8.85
C SER A 647 -13.31 30.52 7.87
N CYS A 648 -14.07 29.43 7.78
CA CYS A 648 -15.23 29.35 6.88
C CYS A 648 -16.48 29.98 7.50
N GLY A 649 -17.41 30.41 6.64
CA GLY A 649 -18.73 30.90 7.05
C GLY A 649 -19.50 29.86 7.86
N GLY A 650 -20.21 30.31 8.92
CA GLY A 650 -20.90 29.40 9.84
C GLY A 650 -22.05 28.58 9.25
N GLY A 651 -22.45 28.84 8.01
CA GLY A 651 -23.45 28.04 7.29
C GLY A 651 -22.94 27.46 5.96
N VAL A 652 -21.63 27.47 5.73
CA VAL A 652 -20.99 26.88 4.53
C VAL A 652 -21.46 25.44 4.27
N VAL A 653 -21.69 24.68 5.34
CA VAL A 653 -22.14 23.27 5.30
C VAL A 653 -23.59 23.07 4.85
N GLU A 654 -24.37 24.13 4.68
CA GLU A 654 -25.74 24.03 4.13
C GLU A 654 -25.76 23.77 2.62
N SER A 655 -24.61 23.89 1.96
CA SER A 655 -24.43 23.46 0.57
C SER A 655 -23.80 22.07 0.52
N ALA A 656 -24.51 21.11 -0.09
CA ALA A 656 -23.98 19.77 -0.29
C ALA A 656 -22.67 19.76 -1.11
N ALA A 657 -22.51 20.70 -2.06
CA ALA A 657 -21.28 20.86 -2.83
C ALA A 657 -20.12 21.35 -1.97
N ALA A 658 -20.37 22.27 -1.03
CA ALA A 658 -19.35 22.74 -0.09
C ALA A 658 -18.93 21.63 0.89
N VAL A 659 -19.88 20.84 1.38
CA VAL A 659 -19.60 19.65 2.22
C VAL A 659 -18.70 18.66 1.47
N ALA A 660 -19.00 18.36 0.19
CA ALA A 660 -18.18 17.46 -0.62
C ALA A 660 -16.75 17.99 -0.84
N LEU A 661 -16.59 19.29 -1.08
CA LEU A 661 -15.27 19.92 -1.25
C LEU A 661 -14.46 19.90 0.05
N LEU A 662 -15.09 20.25 1.18
CA LEU A 662 -14.44 20.21 2.49
C LEU A 662 -14.07 18.78 2.91
N ALA A 663 -14.93 17.79 2.65
CA ALA A 663 -14.64 16.38 2.93
C ALA A 663 -13.48 15.82 2.09
N GLN A 664 -13.20 16.41 0.93
CA GLN A 664 -12.05 16.06 0.08
C GLN A 664 -10.77 16.80 0.46
N ALA A 665 -10.85 17.87 1.25
CA ALA A 665 -9.69 18.64 1.68
C ALA A 665 -8.88 17.89 2.74
N SER A 666 -7.55 18.03 2.67
CA SER A 666 -6.59 17.32 3.53
C SER A 666 -6.76 17.65 5.03
N SER A 667 -7.15 18.89 5.34
CA SER A 667 -7.06 19.46 6.69
C SER A 667 -8.28 20.32 7.05
N VAL A 668 -9.35 19.71 7.53
CA VAL A 668 -10.55 20.43 8.02
C VAL A 668 -10.77 20.19 9.51
N ILE A 669 -10.74 21.25 10.31
CA ILE A 669 -10.95 21.23 11.76
C ILE A 669 -12.35 21.75 12.10
N TYR A 670 -13.19 20.89 12.67
CA TYR A 670 -14.46 21.27 13.24
C TYR A 670 -14.29 21.73 14.69
N LEU A 671 -14.59 23.00 14.96
CA LEU A 671 -14.65 23.55 16.32
C LEU A 671 -16.02 23.26 16.91
N GLN A 672 -16.05 22.49 18.00
CA GLN A 672 -17.26 22.09 18.69
C GLN A 672 -17.33 22.76 20.08
N ARG A 673 -18.50 23.31 20.40
CA ARG A 673 -18.84 23.90 21.70
C ARG A 673 -20.31 23.62 22.02
N GLU A 674 -20.65 23.59 23.30
CA GLU A 674 -22.02 23.36 23.75
C GLU A 674 -22.98 24.47 23.30
N LEU A 675 -24.24 24.09 23.06
CA LEU A 675 -25.28 24.98 22.53
C LEU A 675 -25.45 26.22 23.43
N ALA A 676 -25.45 26.03 24.75
CA ALA A 676 -25.60 27.13 25.71
C ALA A 676 -24.48 28.17 25.59
N ASP A 677 -23.24 27.73 25.40
CA ASP A 677 -22.09 28.62 25.23
C ASP A 677 -22.13 29.35 23.88
N VAL A 678 -22.57 28.65 22.82
CA VAL A 678 -22.78 29.26 21.50
C VAL A 678 -23.87 30.33 21.56
N GLN A 679 -24.98 30.06 22.25
CA GLN A 679 -26.06 31.03 22.47
C GLN A 679 -25.57 32.25 23.26
N ALA A 680 -24.80 32.04 24.34
CA ALA A 680 -24.22 33.13 25.13
C ALA A 680 -23.27 33.99 24.29
N ALA A 681 -22.41 33.38 23.47
CA ALA A 681 -21.50 34.11 22.58
C ALA A 681 -22.25 34.93 21.51
N LEU A 682 -23.34 34.38 20.97
CA LEU A 682 -24.13 35.04 19.93
C LEU A 682 -25.01 36.18 20.46
N ALA A 683 -25.42 36.13 21.74
CA ALA A 683 -26.19 37.20 22.37
C ALA A 683 -25.45 38.56 22.39
N HIS A 684 -24.12 38.54 22.28
CA HIS A 684 -23.26 39.71 22.26
C HIS A 684 -22.82 40.16 20.84
N ASP A 685 -23.24 39.45 19.78
CA ASP A 685 -22.80 39.70 18.40
C ASP A 685 -23.91 40.36 17.55
N THR A 686 -23.78 41.67 17.33
CA THR A 686 -24.71 42.50 16.54
C THR A 686 -24.32 42.66 15.07
N SER A 687 -23.21 42.05 14.63
CA SER A 687 -22.58 42.33 13.32
C SER A 687 -23.35 41.76 12.11
N ARG A 688 -24.27 40.81 12.33
CA ARG A 688 -24.96 40.08 11.25
C ARG A 688 -26.45 39.86 11.55
N PRO A 689 -27.29 39.68 10.50
CA PRO A 689 -28.72 39.41 10.67
C PRO A 689 -28.99 38.24 11.62
N ALA A 690 -30.06 38.34 12.40
CA ALA A 690 -30.55 37.24 13.22
C ALA A 690 -30.94 36.05 12.33
N TYR A 691 -30.75 34.83 12.83
CA TYR A 691 -31.27 33.64 12.16
C TYR A 691 -32.80 33.77 12.02
N GLY A 692 -33.34 33.37 10.87
CA GLY A 692 -34.79 33.35 10.65
C GLY A 692 -35.53 32.22 11.38
N GLU A 693 -34.79 31.37 12.09
CA GLU A 693 -35.25 30.20 12.85
C GLU A 693 -34.47 30.11 14.17
N ALA A 694 -34.93 29.29 15.12
CA ALA A 694 -34.29 29.20 16.45
C ALA A 694 -32.86 28.64 16.35
N ILE A 695 -31.92 29.21 17.11
CA ILE A 695 -30.49 28.84 17.07
C ILE A 695 -30.30 27.33 17.35
N ALA A 696 -31.13 26.75 18.22
CA ALA A 696 -31.09 25.33 18.53
C ALA A 696 -31.37 24.46 17.29
N ASP A 697 -32.37 24.82 16.49
CA ASP A 697 -32.73 24.09 15.27
C ASP A 697 -31.61 24.16 14.22
N VAL A 698 -31.02 25.35 14.04
CA VAL A 698 -29.84 25.55 13.16
C VAL A 698 -28.68 24.68 13.64
N PHE A 699 -28.41 24.69 14.95
CA PHE A 699 -27.32 23.95 15.56
C PHE A 699 -27.47 22.44 15.33
N HIS A 700 -28.64 21.88 15.64
CA HIS A 700 -28.92 20.45 15.48
C HIS A 700 -28.91 20.02 14.01
N ARG A 701 -29.40 20.87 13.09
CA ARG A 701 -29.37 20.58 11.64
C ARG A 701 -27.94 20.59 11.08
N ARG A 702 -27.09 21.52 11.50
CA ARG A 702 -25.73 21.69 10.95
C ARG A 702 -24.68 20.80 11.59
N ALA A 703 -24.84 20.39 12.85
CA ALA A 703 -23.91 19.52 13.56
C ALA A 703 -23.49 18.25 12.77
N PRO A 704 -24.41 17.42 12.22
CA PRO A 704 -24.02 16.26 11.43
C PRO A 704 -23.29 16.62 10.13
N LEU A 705 -23.59 17.78 9.54
CA LEU A 705 -22.95 18.26 8.31
C LEU A 705 -21.52 18.74 8.57
N PHE A 706 -21.27 19.43 9.69
CA PHE A 706 -19.91 19.77 10.12
C PHE A 706 -19.08 18.51 10.36
N ALA A 707 -19.64 17.52 11.07
CA ALA A 707 -18.94 16.26 11.31
C ALA A 707 -18.57 15.54 10.00
N ALA A 708 -19.51 15.49 9.04
CA ALA A 708 -19.28 14.88 7.72
C ALA A 708 -18.27 15.64 6.85
N SER A 709 -18.05 16.93 7.12
CA SER A 709 -17.12 17.79 6.38
C SER A 709 -15.72 17.88 7.01
N SER A 710 -15.50 17.26 8.18
CA SER A 710 -14.30 17.46 9.00
C SER A 710 -13.39 16.24 9.06
N SER A 711 -12.09 16.48 9.04
CA SER A 711 -11.04 15.47 9.27
C SER A 711 -10.60 15.45 10.74
N PHE A 712 -10.71 16.58 11.42
CA PHE A 712 -10.33 16.78 12.83
C PHE A 712 -11.44 17.48 13.60
N VAL A 713 -11.53 17.20 14.90
CA VAL A 713 -12.48 17.87 15.81
C VAL A 713 -11.70 18.46 16.98
N PHE A 714 -11.96 19.73 17.28
CA PHE A 714 -11.51 20.39 18.49
C PHE A 714 -12.72 20.73 19.36
N ALA A 715 -12.94 19.94 20.41
CA ALA A 715 -14.05 20.11 21.33
C ALA A 715 -13.63 20.94 22.54
N MET A 716 -14.36 22.02 22.81
CA MET A 716 -14.23 22.82 24.03
C MET A 716 -15.21 22.32 25.09
N LEU A 717 -14.74 22.21 26.33
CA LEU A 717 -15.57 21.78 27.45
C LEU A 717 -16.66 22.83 27.75
N ALA A 718 -17.83 22.35 28.16
CA ALA A 718 -18.97 23.20 28.52
C ALA A 718 -18.58 24.19 29.63
N GLY A 719 -18.83 25.49 29.40
CA GLY A 719 -18.52 26.55 30.37
C GLY A 719 -17.03 26.83 30.59
N ASP A 720 -16.15 26.28 29.76
CA ASP A 720 -14.72 26.51 29.86
C ASP A 720 -14.32 27.90 29.35
N VAL A 721 -13.57 28.62 30.19
CA VAL A 721 -13.15 30.01 29.99
C VAL A 721 -11.63 30.19 30.14
N ASP A 722 -10.87 29.10 30.25
CA ASP A 722 -9.39 29.15 30.30
C ASP A 722 -8.80 29.33 28.90
N TYR A 723 -8.99 30.52 28.31
CA TYR A 723 -8.55 30.83 26.95
C TYR A 723 -7.04 30.64 26.70
N PRO A 724 -6.11 30.98 27.63
CA PRO A 724 -4.69 30.69 27.44
C PRO A 724 -4.41 29.19 27.23
N ARG A 725 -5.05 28.34 28.03
CA ARG A 725 -4.95 26.88 27.87
C ARG A 725 -5.57 26.41 26.56
N ILE A 726 -6.79 26.86 26.25
CA ILE A 726 -7.51 26.48 25.03
C ILE A 726 -6.70 26.85 23.79
N ASN A 727 -6.11 28.05 23.77
CA ASN A 727 -5.24 28.53 22.70
C ASN A 727 -4.02 27.64 22.49
N ARG A 728 -3.31 27.30 23.58
CA ARG A 728 -2.15 26.39 23.54
C ARG A 728 -2.54 24.98 23.09
N ASP A 729 -3.67 24.46 23.55
CA ASP A 729 -4.14 23.13 23.19
C ASP A 729 -4.57 23.09 21.71
N PHE A 730 -5.15 24.17 21.20
CA PHE A 730 -5.48 24.34 19.78
C PHE A 730 -4.24 24.47 18.91
N GLU A 731 -3.24 25.25 19.32
CA GLU A 731 -1.93 25.34 18.65
C GLU A 731 -1.27 23.95 18.52
N ARG A 732 -1.34 23.14 19.59
CA ARG A 732 -0.84 21.77 19.59
C ARG A 732 -1.58 20.90 18.57
N LEU A 733 -2.90 21.00 18.48
CA LEU A 733 -3.69 20.30 17.45
C LEU A 733 -3.27 20.74 16.05
N VAL A 734 -3.14 22.05 15.80
CA VAL A 734 -2.74 22.58 14.48
C VAL A 734 -1.34 22.07 14.10
N THR A 735 -0.41 21.96 15.05
CA THR A 735 0.92 21.38 14.83
C THR A 735 0.84 19.91 14.38
N VAL A 736 -0.08 19.14 14.95
CA VAL A 736 -0.37 17.75 14.52
C VAL A 736 -0.96 17.72 13.12
N VAL A 737 -1.94 18.58 12.82
CA VAL A 737 -2.57 18.69 11.50
C VAL A 737 -1.56 19.02 10.41
N LEU A 738 -0.57 19.87 10.70
CA LEU A 738 0.50 20.23 9.77
C LEU A 738 1.56 19.13 9.59
N GLY A 739 1.46 17.99 10.30
CA GLY A 739 2.52 16.99 10.34
C GLY A 739 3.84 17.52 10.92
N ARG A 740 3.80 18.64 11.67
CA ARG A 740 4.94 19.25 12.36
C ARG A 740 5.14 18.69 13.77
N PHE A 741 4.44 17.60 14.11
CA PHE A 741 4.72 16.86 15.32
C PHE A 741 6.12 16.26 15.22
N ASP A 742 7.07 16.82 15.97
CA ASP A 742 8.45 16.36 15.96
C ASP A 742 8.61 15.05 16.72
N SER A 743 8.31 13.92 16.06
CA SER A 743 8.61 12.61 16.61
C SER A 743 10.12 12.39 16.81
N ASN A 744 11.00 13.20 16.18
CA ASN A 744 12.44 13.15 16.42
C ASN A 744 12.83 13.78 17.76
N ALA A 745 12.01 14.66 18.34
CA ALA A 745 12.21 15.13 19.72
C ALA A 745 12.15 13.97 20.74
N LEU A 746 11.35 12.94 20.46
CA LEU A 746 11.30 11.71 21.26
C LEU A 746 12.52 10.79 20.99
N LYS A 747 13.15 10.91 19.81
CA LYS A 747 14.36 10.15 19.44
C LYS A 747 15.62 10.74 20.07
N SER A 748 15.66 12.06 20.26
CA SER A 748 16.80 12.77 20.87
C SER A 748 16.81 12.75 22.40
N GLN A 749 15.73 12.23 23.02
CA GLN A 749 15.63 12.03 24.46
C GLN A 749 15.82 10.56 24.84
N PRO A 750 17.05 10.14 25.22
CA PRO A 750 17.25 8.83 25.83
C PRO A 750 16.46 8.76 27.15
N ASP A 751 15.75 7.65 27.37
CA ASP A 751 14.91 7.38 28.54
C ASP A 751 13.61 8.20 28.59
N SER A 752 12.78 8.05 27.55
CA SER A 752 11.42 8.60 27.51
C SER A 752 10.37 7.62 28.03
N TYR A 753 9.32 8.16 28.64
CA TYR A 753 8.27 7.40 29.31
C TYR A 753 6.90 7.93 28.93
N PHE A 754 5.89 7.06 28.91
CA PHE A 754 4.50 7.51 28.94
C PHE A 754 3.75 6.87 30.09
N VAL A 755 2.81 7.61 30.64
CA VAL A 755 1.96 7.13 31.72
C VAL A 755 0.63 6.69 31.13
N SER A 756 0.29 5.43 31.36
CA SER A 756 -1.03 4.87 31.03
C SER A 756 -2.04 5.31 32.07
N LEU A 757 -2.92 6.25 31.73
CA LEU A 757 -3.98 6.62 32.65
C LEU A 757 -5.03 5.52 32.70
N THR A 758 -5.53 5.25 33.90
CA THR A 758 -6.48 4.17 34.17
C THR A 758 -7.71 4.67 34.91
N PHE A 759 -8.04 5.96 34.79
CA PHE A 759 -9.24 6.49 35.43
C PHE A 759 -10.47 6.19 34.55
N PRO A 760 -11.60 5.76 35.14
CA PRO A 760 -12.84 5.58 34.38
C PRO A 760 -13.43 6.91 33.89
N ASN A 761 -13.11 8.01 34.58
CA ASN A 761 -13.49 9.37 34.23
C ASN A 761 -12.37 10.36 34.62
N TYR A 762 -11.84 11.10 33.64
CA TYR A 762 -10.71 12.02 33.83
C TYR A 762 -11.14 13.42 34.26
N THR A 763 -12.36 13.84 33.94
CA THR A 763 -12.89 15.19 34.18
C THR A 763 -12.96 15.52 35.67
N SER A 764 -13.19 14.51 36.53
CA SER A 764 -13.24 14.64 37.98
C SER A 764 -11.88 14.51 38.68
N LYS A 765 -10.79 14.25 37.94
CA LYS A 765 -9.46 13.92 38.49
C LYS A 765 -8.34 14.83 38.00
N LYS A 766 -8.65 16.03 37.48
CA LYS A 766 -7.71 16.97 36.85
C LYS A 766 -6.41 17.18 37.66
N THR A 767 -6.50 17.47 38.96
CA THR A 767 -5.34 17.69 39.84
C THR A 767 -4.47 16.44 40.02
N LEU A 768 -5.08 15.25 39.96
CA LEU A 768 -4.40 13.97 40.09
C LEU A 768 -3.68 13.60 38.80
N ILE A 769 -4.24 13.95 37.63
CA ILE A 769 -3.62 13.76 36.31
C ILE A 769 -2.33 14.56 36.23
N ASP A 770 -2.34 15.85 36.61
CA ASP A 770 -1.13 16.69 36.61
C ASP A 770 0.01 16.05 37.43
N THR A 771 -0.33 15.46 38.58
CA THR A 771 0.62 14.75 39.45
C THR A 771 1.11 13.44 38.82
N VAL A 772 0.21 12.66 38.23
CA VAL A 772 0.49 11.35 37.63
C VAL A 772 1.32 11.47 36.36
N THR A 773 1.14 12.56 35.61
CA THR A 773 1.85 12.82 34.36
C THR A 773 3.14 13.63 34.56
N ASP A 774 3.50 13.97 35.80
CA ASP A 774 4.77 14.63 36.11
C ASP A 774 5.94 13.80 35.56
N LYS A 775 6.79 14.42 34.74
CA LYS A 775 7.93 13.81 34.03
C LYS A 775 7.57 12.75 32.98
N ALA A 776 6.28 12.53 32.70
CA ALA A 776 5.86 11.72 31.55
C ALA A 776 6.05 12.53 30.26
N HIS A 777 6.58 11.88 29.22
CA HIS A 777 6.80 12.47 27.91
C HIS A 777 5.59 12.29 26.99
N ALA A 778 4.74 11.32 27.30
CA ALA A 778 3.41 11.18 26.72
C ALA A 778 2.42 10.64 27.77
N VAL A 779 1.14 10.70 27.44
CA VAL A 779 0.05 10.21 28.29
C VAL A 779 -0.81 9.30 27.43
N GLU A 780 -0.94 8.03 27.83
CA GLU A 780 -1.80 7.06 27.13
C GLU A 780 -3.19 7.12 27.76
N LEU A 781 -4.17 7.51 26.93
CA LEU A 781 -5.59 7.41 27.25
C LEU A 781 -6.08 5.99 26.94
N ARG A 782 -6.32 5.18 27.97
CA ARG A 782 -6.89 3.84 27.82
C ARG A 782 -8.41 3.92 27.64
N VAL A 783 -8.83 4.05 26.39
CA VAL A 783 -10.25 4.15 26.00
C VAL A 783 -11.06 2.94 26.47
N ASP A 784 -10.44 1.76 26.50
CA ASP A 784 -11.04 0.52 27.01
C ASP A 784 -11.33 0.55 28.52
N LEU A 785 -10.68 1.44 29.27
CA LEU A 785 -10.86 1.59 30.72
C LEU A 785 -11.79 2.76 31.08
N LEU A 786 -12.37 3.44 30.10
CA LEU A 786 -13.34 4.51 30.31
C LEU A 786 -14.70 3.95 30.72
N GLU A 787 -15.45 4.71 31.52
CA GLU A 787 -16.84 4.38 31.89
C GLU A 787 -17.79 4.34 30.66
N SER A 788 -17.40 4.96 29.55
CA SER A 788 -18.13 4.93 28.28
C SER A 788 -17.18 4.92 27.07
N VAL A 789 -17.53 4.13 26.06
CA VAL A 789 -16.83 4.06 24.76
C VAL A 789 -17.57 4.80 23.65
N GLU A 790 -18.58 5.60 24.00
CA GLU A 790 -19.29 6.41 23.01
C GLU A 790 -18.35 7.46 22.39
N LYS A 791 -18.42 7.65 21.07
CA LYS A 791 -17.54 8.58 20.34
C LYS A 791 -17.52 9.99 20.93
N PRO A 792 -18.66 10.59 21.34
CA PRO A 792 -18.66 11.89 22.02
C PRO A 792 -17.87 11.83 23.33
N PHE A 793 -18.10 10.83 24.19
CA PHE A 793 -17.39 10.68 25.46
C PHE A 793 -15.86 10.55 25.29
N ILE A 794 -15.42 9.76 24.31
CA ILE A 794 -13.99 9.61 23.97
C ILE A 794 -13.43 10.91 23.38
N ALA A 795 -14.21 11.66 22.59
CA ALA A 795 -13.77 12.91 21.97
C ALA A 795 -13.47 14.02 23.00
N HIS A 796 -14.12 13.99 24.16
CA HIS A 796 -13.87 14.91 25.27
C HIS A 796 -12.53 14.66 26.00
N GLN A 797 -11.71 13.71 25.55
CA GLN A 797 -10.53 13.21 26.27
C GLN A 797 -9.19 13.29 25.48
N ARG A 798 -9.11 13.96 24.30
CA ARG A 798 -8.07 13.64 23.27
C ARG A 798 -6.90 14.62 23.07
N GLY A 799 -5.78 14.02 22.61
CA GLY A 799 -4.73 14.51 21.68
C GLY A 799 -4.01 13.28 21.09
N SER A 800 -3.49 13.27 19.84
CA SER A 800 -3.03 12.02 19.19
C SER A 800 -1.69 12.09 18.44
N ALA A 801 -0.91 11.01 18.61
CA ALA A 801 0.08 10.45 17.68
C ALA A 801 -0.31 8.97 17.42
N ILE A 802 0.03 8.38 16.28
CA ILE A 802 -0.42 7.02 15.90
C ILE A 802 0.62 5.97 16.33
N LEU A 803 0.28 5.16 17.32
CA LEU A 803 1.09 4.04 17.82
C LEU A 803 0.46 2.71 17.38
N ALA A 804 1.14 1.95 16.52
CA ALA A 804 0.70 0.61 16.15
C ALA A 804 1.27 -0.43 17.12
N SER A 805 0.40 -1.26 17.72
CA SER A 805 0.80 -2.21 18.75
C SER A 805 0.26 -3.62 18.54
N PHE A 806 1.05 -4.62 18.94
CA PHE A 806 0.64 -6.02 18.98
C PHE A 806 1.06 -6.68 20.30
N HIS A 807 0.16 -7.47 20.91
CA HIS A 807 0.41 -8.18 22.16
C HIS A 807 0.34 -9.70 21.91
N ALA A 808 1.49 -10.38 21.89
CA ALA A 808 1.61 -11.83 21.75
C ALA A 808 1.86 -12.47 23.13
N ILE A 809 0.79 -12.59 23.93
CA ILE A 809 0.88 -12.96 25.36
C ILE A 809 0.36 -14.36 25.68
N HIS A 810 -0.12 -15.11 24.68
CA HIS A 810 -0.76 -16.41 24.88
C HIS A 810 0.24 -17.58 24.90
N GLU A 811 1.26 -17.53 24.06
CA GLU A 811 2.28 -18.57 23.89
C GLU A 811 3.70 -17.97 23.77
N ARG A 812 4.72 -18.80 24.00
CA ARG A 812 6.12 -18.37 23.92
C ARG A 812 6.47 -18.06 22.46
N SER A 813 6.85 -16.81 22.18
CA SER A 813 7.17 -16.37 20.82
C SER A 813 8.63 -16.67 20.45
N SER A 814 8.87 -17.14 19.21
CA SER A 814 10.21 -17.25 18.65
C SER A 814 10.73 -15.90 18.13
N ALA A 815 12.04 -15.77 17.92
CA ALA A 815 12.64 -14.54 17.39
C ALA A 815 12.08 -14.15 16.01
N GLU A 816 11.78 -15.14 15.16
CA GLU A 816 11.18 -14.94 13.83
C GLU A 816 9.78 -14.35 13.96
N ARG A 817 8.96 -14.92 14.83
CA ARG A 817 7.61 -14.40 15.07
C ARG A 817 7.65 -12.97 15.58
N VAL A 818 8.58 -12.65 16.48
CA VAL A 818 8.76 -11.28 16.99
C VAL A 818 9.18 -10.33 15.86
N ARG A 819 10.03 -10.77 14.93
CA ARG A 819 10.45 -9.99 13.75
C ARG A 819 9.26 -9.68 12.82
N GLU A 820 8.42 -10.67 12.54
CA GLU A 820 7.18 -10.48 11.76
C GLU A 820 6.23 -9.49 12.42
N LEU A 821 6.08 -9.57 13.75
CA LEU A 821 5.23 -8.66 14.50
C LEU A 821 5.75 -7.22 14.44
N PHE A 822 7.06 -7.02 14.49
CA PHE A 822 7.65 -5.68 14.31
C PHE A 822 7.46 -5.16 12.88
N ASP A 823 7.65 -5.97 11.84
CA ASP A 823 7.39 -5.57 10.45
C ASP A 823 5.91 -5.21 10.23
N LEU A 824 5.00 -5.99 10.82
CA LEU A 824 3.57 -5.72 10.79
C LEU A 824 3.25 -4.39 11.50
N CYS A 825 3.76 -4.19 12.71
CA CYS A 825 3.54 -2.96 13.46
C CYS A 825 4.17 -1.74 12.78
N ALA A 826 5.33 -1.87 12.14
CA ALA A 826 6.00 -0.77 11.46
C ALA A 826 5.28 -0.32 10.18
N TRP A 827 4.46 -1.19 9.59
CA TRP A 827 3.62 -0.90 8.42
C TRP A 827 4.35 -0.09 7.33
N ASN A 828 5.56 -0.54 6.95
CA ASN A 828 6.41 0.12 5.96
C ASN A 828 6.66 1.63 6.21
N GLY A 829 6.72 2.06 7.47
CA GLY A 829 6.99 3.47 7.81
C GLY A 829 5.75 4.36 7.85
N GLN A 830 4.54 3.80 7.75
CA GLN A 830 3.29 4.57 7.76
C GLN A 830 2.77 4.92 9.16
N VAL A 831 3.47 4.51 10.21
CA VAL A 831 3.12 4.78 11.62
C VAL A 831 4.28 5.46 12.33
N ASP A 832 4.00 6.15 13.43
CA ASP A 832 5.03 6.91 14.15
C ASP A 832 5.89 6.01 15.05
N ILE A 833 5.29 4.95 15.63
CA ILE A 833 5.93 4.06 16.62
C ILE A 833 5.41 2.62 16.44
N ALA A 834 6.31 1.64 16.43
CA ALA A 834 5.97 0.21 16.46
C ALA A 834 6.11 -0.37 17.89
N LYS A 835 5.07 -1.01 18.42
CA LYS A 835 5.06 -1.62 19.77
C LYS A 835 4.78 -3.12 19.69
N VAL A 836 5.66 -3.94 20.26
CA VAL A 836 5.46 -5.39 20.41
C VAL A 836 5.62 -5.77 21.88
N VAL A 837 4.63 -6.47 22.41
CA VAL A 837 4.62 -6.95 23.81
C VAL A 837 4.47 -8.47 23.84
N LEU A 838 5.38 -9.16 24.53
CA LEU A 838 5.40 -10.62 24.65
C LEU A 838 5.09 -11.08 26.09
N LYS A 839 4.73 -12.35 26.27
CA LYS A 839 4.83 -13.00 27.58
C LYS A 839 6.25 -13.55 27.78
N ALA A 840 6.95 -13.10 28.82
CA ALA A 840 8.22 -13.72 29.22
C ALA A 840 7.96 -14.93 30.12
N TYR A 841 8.67 -16.01 29.83
CA TYR A 841 8.75 -17.22 30.65
C TYR A 841 10.06 -17.21 31.46
N ASP A 842 11.11 -16.62 30.90
CA ASP A 842 12.39 -16.37 31.57
C ASP A 842 13.03 -15.06 31.08
N VAL A 843 14.19 -14.71 31.64
CA VAL A 843 14.93 -13.47 31.30
C VAL A 843 15.44 -13.47 29.86
N ALA A 844 15.64 -14.62 29.23
CA ALA A 844 16.13 -14.71 27.85
C ALA A 844 15.10 -14.15 26.86
N ASP A 845 13.80 -14.28 27.16
CA ASP A 845 12.73 -13.71 26.34
C ASP A 845 12.80 -12.17 26.30
N ALA A 846 13.16 -11.53 27.44
CA ALA A 846 13.33 -10.09 27.53
C ALA A 846 14.57 -9.58 26.75
N LEU A 847 15.64 -10.37 26.72
CA LEU A 847 16.82 -10.07 25.89
C LEU A 847 16.54 -10.31 24.40
N MET A 848 15.76 -11.34 24.08
CA MET A 848 15.38 -11.70 22.71
C MET A 848 14.52 -10.61 22.07
N VAL A 849 13.45 -10.15 22.73
CA VAL A 849 12.58 -9.11 22.17
C VAL A 849 13.34 -7.80 21.92
N HIS A 850 14.27 -7.44 22.80
CA HIS A 850 15.09 -6.24 22.65
C HIS A 850 16.07 -6.35 21.47
N ARG A 851 16.75 -7.49 21.35
CA ARG A 851 17.68 -7.76 20.23
C ARG A 851 16.96 -7.75 18.89
N VAL A 852 15.81 -8.43 18.78
CA VAL A 852 15.03 -8.47 17.54
C VAL A 852 14.51 -7.08 17.17
N ALA A 853 14.12 -6.25 18.15
CA ALA A 853 13.73 -4.87 17.88
C ALA A 853 14.90 -4.02 17.33
N GLN A 854 16.14 -4.25 17.78
CA GLN A 854 17.33 -3.61 17.21
C GLN A 854 17.58 -4.09 15.77
N GLU A 855 17.59 -5.41 15.54
CA GLU A 855 17.77 -5.99 14.20
C GLU A 855 16.75 -5.47 13.19
N CYS A 856 15.49 -5.28 13.61
CA CYS A 856 14.45 -4.70 12.76
C CYS A 856 14.76 -3.25 12.38
N ARG A 857 15.16 -2.41 13.34
CA ARG A 857 15.51 -1.02 13.10
C ARG A 857 16.70 -0.88 12.15
N ASP A 858 17.73 -1.69 12.33
CA ASP A 858 18.93 -1.66 11.48
C ASP A 858 18.64 -2.11 10.05
N ARG A 859 17.58 -2.94 9.85
CA ARG A 859 17.16 -3.45 8.55
C ARG A 859 16.24 -2.50 7.79
N TRP A 860 15.40 -1.71 8.46
CA TRP A 860 14.44 -0.84 7.79
C TRP A 860 15.13 0.33 7.06
N THR A 861 14.57 0.73 5.92
CA THR A 861 15.06 1.88 5.14
C THR A 861 14.55 3.23 5.68
N PHE A 862 13.83 3.20 6.81
CA PHE A 862 13.22 4.34 7.47
C PHE A 862 13.54 4.27 8.97
N ASP A 863 13.67 5.42 9.60
CA ASP A 863 14.01 5.52 11.02
C ASP A 863 12.76 5.60 11.89
N MET A 864 12.45 4.50 12.59
CA MET A 864 11.27 4.36 13.44
C MET A 864 11.63 3.86 14.85
N PRO A 865 11.12 4.52 15.91
CA PRO A 865 11.26 4.03 17.28
C PRO A 865 10.44 2.76 17.52
N CYS A 866 10.99 1.84 18.32
CA CYS A 866 10.32 0.62 18.74
C CYS A 866 10.12 0.57 20.25
N ILE A 867 8.95 0.08 20.68
CA ILE A 867 8.67 -0.29 22.07
C ILE A 867 8.67 -1.82 22.15
N ALA A 868 9.66 -2.38 22.85
CA ALA A 868 9.89 -3.82 22.96
C ALA A 868 9.78 -4.27 24.41
N LEU A 869 8.68 -4.95 24.76
CA LEU A 869 8.37 -5.27 26.15
C LEU A 869 7.97 -6.72 26.35
N CYS A 870 8.15 -7.18 27.58
CA CYS A 870 7.64 -8.43 28.09
C CYS A 870 6.75 -8.20 29.32
N THR A 871 5.71 -9.01 29.46
CA THR A 871 4.90 -9.14 30.67
C THR A 871 5.54 -10.14 31.65
N THR A 872 4.94 -10.29 32.84
CA THR A 872 5.41 -11.11 33.98
C THR A 872 6.62 -10.52 34.74
N GLU A 873 6.93 -11.12 35.90
CA GLU A 873 8.13 -10.80 36.69
C GLU A 873 9.43 -11.02 35.90
N ALA A 874 9.53 -12.13 35.15
CA ALA A 874 10.69 -12.44 34.32
C ALA A 874 10.89 -11.39 33.20
N GLY A 875 9.80 -10.74 32.77
CA GLY A 875 9.81 -9.72 31.73
C GLY A 875 10.24 -8.32 32.20
N LYS A 876 10.41 -8.07 33.50
CA LYS A 876 10.74 -6.73 34.03
C LYS A 876 12.00 -6.12 33.41
N LEU A 877 13.00 -6.94 33.08
CA LEU A 877 14.22 -6.47 32.42
C LEU A 877 13.94 -5.77 31.08
N SER A 878 12.93 -6.22 30.32
CA SER A 878 12.57 -5.59 29.04
C SER A 878 12.17 -4.12 29.20
N ARG A 879 11.55 -3.75 30.34
CA ARG A 879 11.15 -2.36 30.64
C ARG A 879 12.34 -1.46 30.93
N VAL A 880 13.43 -2.03 31.45
CA VAL A 880 14.69 -1.32 31.69
C VAL A 880 15.48 -1.18 30.38
N LEU A 881 15.47 -2.20 29.53
CA LEU A 881 16.16 -2.18 28.24
C LEU A 881 15.45 -1.30 27.20
N ASN A 882 14.13 -1.14 27.31
CA ASN A 882 13.37 -0.21 26.50
C ASN A 882 13.64 1.23 26.96
N ARG A 883 14.23 2.05 26.09
CA ARG A 883 14.58 3.46 26.40
C ARG A 883 13.68 4.48 25.72
N THR A 884 12.76 4.02 24.86
CA THR A 884 11.87 4.87 24.09
C THR A 884 10.44 4.63 24.52
N LEU A 885 9.77 5.64 25.07
CA LEU A 885 8.38 5.61 25.46
C LEU A 885 8.03 4.35 26.28
N THR A 886 8.80 4.08 27.32
CA THR A 886 8.51 2.95 28.21
C THR A 886 7.20 3.22 28.96
N PRO A 887 6.20 2.32 28.88
CA PRO A 887 4.97 2.46 29.67
C PRO A 887 5.31 2.29 31.15
N VAL A 888 4.97 3.31 31.92
CA VAL A 888 5.16 3.34 33.37
C VAL A 888 3.82 3.53 34.09
N THR A 889 3.75 3.01 35.31
CA THR A 889 2.64 3.26 36.24
C THR A 889 3.06 4.31 37.27
N HIS A 890 2.09 5.02 37.85
CA HIS A 890 2.32 5.97 38.94
C HIS A 890 1.59 5.51 40.20
N ALA A 891 2.18 5.71 41.39
CA ALA A 891 1.60 5.21 42.65
C ALA A 891 0.23 5.84 43.00
N ALA A 892 -0.07 7.02 42.43
CA ALA A 892 -1.37 7.69 42.56
C ALA A 892 -2.42 7.25 41.53
N LEU A 893 -2.07 6.35 40.59
CA LEU A 893 -3.03 5.72 39.70
C LEU A 893 -3.72 4.55 40.41
N PRO A 894 -5.04 4.36 40.22
CA PRO A 894 -5.82 3.38 40.98
C PRO A 894 -5.31 1.94 40.86
N VAL A 895 -4.69 1.52 39.73
CA VAL A 895 -4.11 0.16 39.59
C VAL A 895 -2.99 0.09 38.53
N ALA A 896 -2.01 -0.79 38.74
CA ALA A 896 -1.23 -1.41 37.67
C ALA A 896 -2.07 -2.52 36.98
N ALA A 897 -2.56 -2.24 35.77
CA ALA A 897 -3.35 -3.06 34.84
C ALA A 897 -3.36 -4.61 35.04
N ALA A 898 -4.09 -5.12 36.03
CA ALA A 898 -4.43 -6.54 36.17
C ALA A 898 -5.90 -6.67 36.62
N PRO A 899 -6.74 -7.50 35.97
CA PRO A 899 -8.13 -7.74 36.40
C PRO A 899 -8.16 -8.30 37.83
N VAL A 900 -9.20 -7.98 38.59
CA VAL A 900 -9.34 -8.30 40.01
C VAL A 900 -9.99 -9.68 40.17
N ALA A 901 -9.28 -10.59 40.83
CA ALA A 901 -9.78 -11.89 41.23
C ALA A 901 -10.10 -11.92 42.72
N LEU A 902 -11.35 -12.16 43.08
CA LEU A 902 -11.80 -12.35 44.44
C LEU A 902 -11.85 -13.85 44.78
N VAL A 903 -11.05 -14.30 45.74
CA VAL A 903 -11.10 -15.65 46.30
C VAL A 903 -11.83 -15.60 47.64
N VAL A 904 -12.92 -16.38 47.75
CA VAL A 904 -13.75 -16.45 48.95
C VAL A 904 -13.43 -17.72 49.72
N GLY A 905 -12.81 -17.58 50.89
CA GLY A 905 -12.35 -18.65 51.77
C GLY A 905 -10.85 -18.57 52.05
N ALA A 906 -10.39 -19.36 53.03
CA ALA A 906 -8.97 -19.41 53.43
C ALA A 906 -8.47 -20.85 53.65
N GLY A 907 -9.13 -21.84 53.04
CA GLY A 907 -8.77 -23.26 53.13
C GLY A 907 -7.74 -23.71 52.08
N GLY A 908 -7.50 -25.03 52.00
CA GLY A 908 -6.59 -25.63 51.00
C GLY A 908 -6.95 -25.28 49.56
N THR A 909 -8.24 -25.37 49.23
CA THR A 909 -8.78 -24.98 47.91
C THR A 909 -8.59 -23.49 47.64
N ALA A 910 -8.70 -22.63 48.65
CA ALA A 910 -8.44 -21.20 48.53
C ALA A 910 -6.97 -20.92 48.18
N MET A 911 -6.02 -21.66 48.78
CA MET A 911 -4.61 -21.53 48.43
C MET A 911 -4.33 -21.94 46.97
N ALA A 912 -4.93 -23.04 46.50
CA ALA A 912 -4.82 -23.45 45.10
C ALA A 912 -5.45 -22.43 44.14
N ALA A 913 -6.62 -21.88 44.48
CA ALA A 913 -7.26 -20.80 43.73
C ALA A 913 -6.38 -19.55 43.68
N CYS A 914 -5.82 -19.11 44.81
CA CYS A 914 -4.92 -17.96 44.88
C CYS A 914 -3.69 -18.15 43.99
N TYR A 915 -3.07 -19.34 44.04
CA TYR A 915 -1.97 -19.70 43.15
C TYR A 915 -2.37 -19.63 41.67
N ALA A 916 -3.52 -20.19 41.30
CA ALA A 916 -4.02 -20.15 39.93
C ALA A 916 -4.28 -18.71 39.45
N MET A 917 -4.91 -17.87 40.27
CA MET A 917 -5.17 -16.46 39.94
C MET A 917 -3.86 -15.67 39.77
N GLN A 918 -2.86 -15.96 40.62
CA GLN A 918 -1.53 -15.36 40.50
C GLN A 918 -0.83 -15.79 39.20
N GLN A 919 -0.91 -17.07 38.81
CA GLN A 919 -0.35 -17.57 37.53
C GLN A 919 -1.05 -16.97 36.31
N LEU A 920 -2.33 -16.63 36.43
CA LEU A 920 -3.10 -15.91 35.41
C LEU A 920 -2.81 -14.39 35.38
N GLY A 921 -1.97 -13.89 36.29
CA GLY A 921 -1.59 -12.48 36.35
C GLY A 921 -2.70 -11.56 36.86
N LEU A 922 -3.67 -12.09 37.61
CA LEU A 922 -4.79 -11.33 38.17
C LEU A 922 -4.40 -10.69 39.51
N ARG A 923 -4.97 -9.53 39.81
CA ARG A 923 -4.86 -8.90 41.12
C ARG A 923 -5.70 -9.68 42.13
N LEU A 924 -5.02 -10.40 43.01
CA LEU A 924 -5.66 -11.26 44.00
C LEU A 924 -6.21 -10.47 45.19
N VAL A 925 -7.51 -10.65 45.46
CA VAL A 925 -8.19 -10.23 46.69
C VAL A 925 -8.72 -11.47 47.41
N VAL A 926 -8.46 -11.59 48.70
CA VAL A 926 -8.98 -12.69 49.52
C VAL A 926 -9.99 -12.17 50.52
N PHE A 927 -11.16 -12.80 50.56
CA PHE A 927 -12.17 -12.57 51.59
C PHE A 927 -12.42 -13.84 52.40
N ASN A 928 -12.47 -13.71 53.71
CA ASN A 928 -12.83 -14.80 54.60
C ASN A 928 -13.49 -14.24 55.87
N ARG A 929 -14.31 -15.06 56.54
CA ARG A 929 -15.01 -14.66 57.78
C ARG A 929 -14.05 -14.15 58.87
N THR A 930 -12.82 -14.66 58.90
CA THR A 930 -11.76 -14.17 59.78
C THR A 930 -10.71 -13.46 58.94
N LEU A 931 -10.55 -12.16 59.17
CA LEU A 931 -9.63 -11.28 58.43
C LEU A 931 -8.18 -11.77 58.52
N ASP A 932 -7.70 -12.16 59.70
CA ASP A 932 -6.32 -12.65 59.87
C ASP A 932 -6.00 -13.84 58.95
N LYS A 933 -6.96 -14.76 58.79
CA LYS A 933 -6.81 -15.89 57.87
C LYS A 933 -6.83 -15.47 56.39
N ALA A 934 -7.59 -14.44 56.04
CA ALA A 934 -7.56 -13.87 54.69
C ALA A 934 -6.21 -13.19 54.42
N ILE A 935 -5.68 -12.45 55.40
CA ILE A 935 -4.37 -11.80 55.34
C ILE A 935 -3.27 -12.85 55.13
N ASP A 936 -3.26 -13.91 55.94
CA ASP A 936 -2.26 -14.99 55.84
C ASP A 936 -2.24 -15.62 54.44
N VAL A 937 -3.41 -15.89 53.85
CA VAL A 937 -3.51 -16.47 52.51
C VAL A 937 -3.12 -15.45 51.45
N ALA A 938 -3.62 -14.22 51.53
CA ALA A 938 -3.31 -13.15 50.58
C ALA A 938 -1.80 -12.86 50.51
N GLN A 939 -1.14 -12.75 51.68
CA GLN A 939 0.30 -12.49 51.76
C GLN A 939 1.15 -13.58 51.08
N ARG A 940 0.75 -14.85 51.18
CA ARG A 940 1.48 -15.97 50.55
C ARG A 940 1.54 -15.89 49.03
N PHE A 941 0.54 -15.25 48.40
CA PHE A 941 0.40 -15.19 46.95
C PHE A 941 0.49 -13.75 46.41
N GLY A 942 0.96 -12.80 47.22
CA GLY A 942 1.12 -11.40 46.82
C GLY A 942 -0.19 -10.64 46.57
N GLY A 943 -1.28 -11.05 47.20
CA GLY A 943 -2.60 -10.41 47.13
C GLY A 943 -2.92 -9.53 48.34
N THR A 944 -4.13 -8.97 48.36
CA THR A 944 -4.68 -8.17 49.48
C THR A 944 -5.87 -8.87 50.12
N ALA A 945 -6.09 -8.68 51.43
CA ALA A 945 -7.28 -9.17 52.11
C ALA A 945 -8.27 -8.03 52.38
N VAL A 946 -9.56 -8.31 52.30
CA VAL A 946 -10.62 -7.35 52.65
C VAL A 946 -11.43 -7.81 53.87
N ALA A 947 -11.81 -6.86 54.71
CA ALA A 947 -12.64 -7.10 55.89
C ALA A 947 -14.13 -7.18 55.54
N SER A 948 -14.56 -6.40 54.53
CA SER A 948 -15.91 -6.43 53.98
C SER A 948 -15.87 -6.48 52.45
N LEU A 949 -16.83 -7.17 51.84
CA LEU A 949 -17.00 -7.19 50.38
C LEU A 949 -17.59 -5.88 49.85
N THR A 950 -18.20 -5.05 50.70
CA THR A 950 -18.64 -3.71 50.35
C THR A 950 -17.49 -2.75 50.06
N ASP A 951 -16.28 -3.10 50.51
CA ASP A 951 -15.06 -2.29 50.32
C ASP A 951 -14.45 -2.49 48.91
N LEU A 952 -15.05 -3.37 48.10
CA LEU A 952 -14.66 -3.62 46.73
C LEU A 952 -15.58 -2.87 45.78
N ASP A 953 -14.98 -2.10 44.87
CA ASP A 953 -15.71 -1.36 43.84
C ASP A 953 -16.17 -2.28 42.70
N ALA A 954 -15.30 -3.21 42.27
CA ALA A 954 -15.56 -4.15 41.19
C ALA A 954 -14.67 -5.41 41.29
N VAL A 955 -15.12 -6.50 40.67
CA VAL A 955 -14.38 -7.76 40.51
C VAL A 955 -14.62 -8.32 39.11
N ASP A 956 -13.60 -8.97 38.53
CA ASP A 956 -13.68 -9.57 37.20
C ASP A 956 -13.86 -11.09 37.27
N VAL A 957 -13.23 -11.72 38.27
CA VAL A 957 -13.32 -13.15 38.54
C VAL A 957 -13.62 -13.38 40.01
N VAL A 958 -14.57 -14.25 40.32
CA VAL A 958 -14.86 -14.69 41.69
C VAL A 958 -14.71 -16.20 41.80
N VAL A 959 -13.94 -16.67 42.79
CA VAL A 959 -13.76 -18.09 43.09
C VAL A 959 -14.25 -18.39 44.50
N GLY A 960 -15.42 -19.02 44.59
CA GLY A 960 -15.96 -19.60 45.82
C GLY A 960 -15.19 -20.86 46.21
N THR A 961 -14.64 -20.88 47.44
CA THR A 961 -13.88 -22.04 47.95
C THR A 961 -14.39 -22.54 49.30
N ILE A 962 -15.52 -22.00 49.75
CA ILE A 962 -16.21 -22.39 50.98
C ILE A 962 -17.30 -23.43 50.68
N PRO A 963 -17.69 -24.26 51.65
CA PRO A 963 -18.77 -25.24 51.45
C PRO A 963 -20.08 -24.58 51.04
N ALA A 964 -20.82 -25.16 50.10
CA ALA A 964 -22.10 -24.62 49.63
C ALA A 964 -23.13 -24.41 50.77
N ALA A 965 -23.08 -25.23 51.82
CA ALA A 965 -23.90 -25.10 53.03
C ALA A 965 -23.70 -23.77 53.78
N ALA A 966 -22.63 -23.02 53.50
CA ALA A 966 -22.41 -21.69 54.07
C ALA A 966 -23.34 -20.62 53.49
N GLY A 967 -24.07 -20.90 52.38
CA GLY A 967 -25.07 -20.00 51.83
C GLY A 967 -24.52 -18.64 51.41
N PHE A 968 -23.29 -18.59 50.91
CA PHE A 968 -22.63 -17.34 50.57
C PHE A 968 -23.20 -16.70 49.31
N VAL A 969 -23.31 -15.38 49.35
CA VAL A 969 -23.80 -14.50 48.27
C VAL A 969 -22.87 -13.30 48.16
N LEU A 970 -22.79 -12.73 46.96
CA LEU A 970 -22.06 -11.50 46.68
C LEU A 970 -22.97 -10.27 46.84
N PRO A 971 -22.44 -9.11 47.22
CA PRO A 971 -23.11 -7.84 47.00
C PRO A 971 -23.51 -7.64 45.53
N GLU A 972 -24.72 -7.13 45.26
CA GLU A 972 -25.26 -6.99 43.89
C GLU A 972 -24.36 -6.12 42.99
N HIS A 973 -23.68 -5.10 43.53
CA HIS A 973 -22.81 -4.22 42.75
C HIS A 973 -21.55 -4.90 42.22
N LEU A 974 -21.18 -6.06 42.79
CA LEU A 974 -20.06 -6.88 42.32
C LEU A 974 -20.47 -7.89 41.23
N LEU A 975 -21.75 -7.93 40.86
CA LEU A 975 -22.28 -8.84 39.85
C LEU A 975 -22.63 -8.07 38.57
N SER A 976 -22.19 -8.60 37.43
CA SER A 976 -22.62 -8.14 36.11
C SER A 976 -22.42 -9.26 35.08
N LYS A 977 -22.94 -9.06 33.86
CA LYS A 977 -22.73 -9.98 32.74
C LYS A 977 -21.27 -10.17 32.32
N HIS A 978 -20.36 -9.33 32.81
CA HIS A 978 -18.94 -9.36 32.50
C HIS A 978 -18.10 -10.10 33.54
N VAL A 979 -18.70 -10.50 34.66
CA VAL A 979 -18.01 -11.21 35.75
C VAL A 979 -18.04 -12.71 35.51
N ILE A 980 -16.92 -13.38 35.75
CA ILE A 980 -16.82 -14.85 35.77
C ILE A 980 -16.91 -15.32 37.21
N VAL A 981 -17.88 -16.17 37.52
CA VAL A 981 -18.08 -16.73 38.87
C VAL A 981 -17.92 -18.24 38.82
N MET A 982 -16.98 -18.74 39.61
CA MET A 982 -16.72 -20.16 39.77
C MET A 982 -16.93 -20.54 41.23
N ASP A 983 -17.54 -21.70 41.48
CA ASP A 983 -17.62 -22.26 42.82
C ASP A 983 -16.97 -23.64 42.82
N ALA A 984 -16.00 -23.85 43.70
CA ALA A 984 -15.31 -25.12 43.84
C ALA A 984 -16.21 -26.20 44.46
N ALA A 985 -17.29 -25.81 45.15
CA ALA A 985 -18.29 -26.75 45.62
C ALA A 985 -19.12 -27.27 44.43
N TYR A 986 -19.17 -28.59 44.29
CA TYR A 986 -19.93 -29.29 43.24
C TYR A 986 -21.18 -30.01 43.77
N LYS A 987 -21.50 -29.84 45.06
CA LYS A 987 -22.71 -30.34 45.71
C LYS A 987 -23.36 -29.21 46.52
N PRO A 988 -24.58 -28.76 46.19
CA PRO A 988 -25.35 -29.11 44.98
C PRO A 988 -24.67 -28.63 43.68
N ALA A 989 -25.13 -29.11 42.53
CA ALA A 989 -24.56 -28.74 41.22
C ALA A 989 -24.66 -27.23 40.90
N ILE A 990 -25.67 -26.54 41.44
CA ILE A 990 -25.81 -25.08 41.38
C ILE A 990 -25.88 -24.58 42.81
N THR A 991 -24.81 -23.94 43.29
CA THR A 991 -24.75 -23.33 44.62
C THR A 991 -25.52 -22.01 44.65
N LEU A 992 -25.78 -21.48 45.85
CA LEU A 992 -26.47 -20.19 45.99
C LEU A 992 -25.69 -19.05 45.31
N LEU A 993 -24.36 -19.08 45.39
CA LEU A 993 -23.46 -18.15 44.69
C LEU A 993 -23.64 -18.22 43.17
N LEU A 994 -23.63 -19.42 42.59
CA LEU A 994 -23.80 -19.61 41.15
C LEU A 994 -25.22 -19.27 40.68
N ALA A 995 -26.25 -19.56 41.47
CA ALA A 995 -27.62 -19.17 41.19
C ALA A 995 -27.79 -17.65 41.17
N GLN A 996 -27.21 -16.96 42.16
CA GLN A 996 -27.22 -15.51 42.24
C GLN A 996 -26.48 -14.87 41.06
N ALA A 997 -25.28 -15.35 40.75
CA ALA A 997 -24.47 -14.85 39.65
C ALA A 997 -25.16 -15.04 38.29
N HIS A 998 -25.77 -16.20 38.07
CA HIS A 998 -26.51 -16.49 36.84
C HIS A 998 -27.71 -15.57 36.65
N ALA A 999 -28.46 -15.27 37.72
CA ALA A 999 -29.59 -14.34 37.68
C ALA A 999 -29.17 -12.91 37.24
N HIS A 1000 -27.90 -12.55 37.42
CA HIS A 1000 -27.32 -11.26 37.00
C HIS A 1000 -26.58 -11.33 35.66
N GLY A 1001 -26.68 -12.46 34.95
CA GLY A 1001 -26.10 -12.67 33.62
C GLY A 1001 -24.61 -13.01 33.62
N ALA A 1002 -24.00 -13.27 34.78
CA ALA A 1002 -22.59 -13.65 34.89
C ALA A 1002 -22.30 -15.00 34.23
N VAL A 1003 -21.04 -15.23 33.83
CA VAL A 1003 -20.59 -16.53 33.34
C VAL A 1003 -20.29 -17.43 34.54
N CYS A 1004 -21.07 -18.48 34.70
CA CYS A 1004 -20.95 -19.41 35.83
C CYS A 1004 -20.18 -20.68 35.45
N ILE A 1005 -19.18 -21.05 36.24
CA ILE A 1005 -18.42 -22.31 36.11
C ILE A 1005 -18.74 -23.20 37.31
N GLN A 1006 -19.23 -24.41 37.04
CA GLN A 1006 -19.64 -25.34 38.09
C GLN A 1006 -18.44 -26.12 38.66
N GLY A 1007 -18.47 -26.46 39.95
CA GLY A 1007 -17.34 -27.13 40.60
C GLY A 1007 -16.94 -28.49 40.00
N TYR A 1008 -17.86 -29.20 39.33
CA TYR A 1008 -17.50 -30.46 38.67
C TYR A 1008 -16.61 -30.23 37.45
N GLU A 1009 -16.70 -29.07 36.79
CA GLU A 1009 -15.88 -28.76 35.62
C GLU A 1009 -14.41 -28.64 36.05
N MET A 1010 -14.15 -28.03 37.21
CA MET A 1010 -12.84 -28.04 37.85
C MET A 1010 -12.37 -29.47 38.17
N LEU A 1011 -13.25 -30.31 38.69
CA LEU A 1011 -12.94 -31.70 39.03
C LEU A 1011 -12.52 -32.51 37.79
N VAL A 1012 -13.16 -32.26 36.64
CA VAL A 1012 -12.79 -32.87 35.34
C VAL A 1012 -11.40 -32.41 34.91
N GLU A 1013 -11.13 -31.10 34.90
CA GLU A 1013 -9.83 -30.57 34.48
C GLU A 1013 -8.69 -31.04 35.40
N GLN A 1014 -8.94 -31.05 36.72
CA GLN A 1014 -7.99 -31.59 37.69
C GLN A 1014 -7.72 -33.08 37.44
N GLY A 1015 -8.76 -33.87 37.16
CA GLY A 1015 -8.61 -35.31 36.87
C GLY A 1015 -7.85 -35.58 35.57
N LEU A 1016 -8.02 -34.74 34.55
CA LEU A 1016 -7.26 -34.84 33.29
C LEU A 1016 -5.77 -34.64 33.53
N GLU A 1017 -5.38 -33.62 34.29
CA GLU A 1017 -3.98 -33.39 34.63
C GLU A 1017 -3.39 -34.51 35.49
N GLN A 1018 -4.17 -35.05 36.44
CA GLN A 1018 -3.76 -36.23 37.22
C GLN A 1018 -3.54 -37.46 36.33
N SER A 1019 -4.42 -37.72 35.37
CA SER A 1019 -4.24 -38.81 34.41
C SER A 1019 -2.96 -38.64 33.61
N LYS A 1020 -2.69 -37.44 33.08
CA LYS A 1020 -1.44 -37.17 32.33
C LYS A 1020 -0.19 -37.43 33.17
N LEU A 1021 -0.23 -37.04 34.45
CA LEU A 1021 0.88 -37.22 35.38
C LEU A 1021 1.11 -38.69 35.76
N TRP A 1022 0.05 -39.49 35.91
CA TRP A 1022 0.16 -40.87 36.38
C TRP A 1022 0.27 -41.90 35.27
N THR A 1023 -0.39 -41.68 34.12
CA THR A 1023 -0.45 -42.67 33.04
C THR A 1023 0.37 -42.28 31.82
N HIS A 1024 0.82 -41.02 31.72
CA HIS A 1024 1.46 -40.46 30.52
C HIS A 1024 0.61 -40.55 29.24
N GLU A 1025 -0.68 -40.86 29.37
CA GLU A 1025 -1.64 -40.99 28.26
C GLU A 1025 -2.73 -39.91 28.36
N ALA A 1026 -3.19 -39.43 27.20
CA ALA A 1026 -4.24 -38.43 27.12
C ALA A 1026 -5.62 -39.10 27.16
N VAL A 1027 -6.37 -38.91 28.26
CA VAL A 1027 -7.79 -39.26 28.33
C VAL A 1027 -8.62 -38.16 27.66
N ALA A 1028 -9.58 -38.55 26.82
CA ALA A 1028 -10.50 -37.61 26.20
C ALA A 1028 -11.38 -36.93 27.27
N LYS A 1029 -11.44 -35.59 27.23
CA LYS A 1029 -12.17 -34.76 28.20
C LYS A 1029 -13.65 -35.13 28.29
N GLU A 1030 -14.26 -35.49 27.17
CA GLU A 1030 -15.67 -35.85 27.06
C GLU A 1030 -15.99 -37.14 27.83
N VAL A 1031 -15.06 -38.11 27.82
CA VAL A 1031 -15.21 -39.39 28.53
C VAL A 1031 -15.16 -39.17 30.03
N LEU A 1032 -14.15 -38.42 30.51
CA LEU A 1032 -14.01 -38.13 31.94
C LEU A 1032 -15.18 -37.25 32.44
N ALA A 1033 -15.57 -36.24 31.68
CA ALA A 1033 -16.70 -35.39 32.01
C ALA A 1033 -18.02 -36.18 32.14
N SER A 1034 -18.26 -37.12 31.22
CA SER A 1034 -19.46 -37.98 31.26
C SER A 1034 -19.46 -38.87 32.51
N GLN A 1035 -18.31 -39.45 32.85
CA GLN A 1035 -18.18 -40.32 34.03
C GLN A 1035 -18.34 -39.55 35.35
N VAL A 1036 -17.74 -38.37 35.45
CA VAL A 1036 -17.87 -37.49 36.63
C VAL A 1036 -19.33 -37.06 36.80
N LYS A 1037 -19.99 -36.63 35.73
CA LYS A 1037 -21.43 -36.27 35.77
C LYS A 1037 -22.31 -37.44 36.19
N ALA A 1038 -22.09 -38.64 35.63
CA ALA A 1038 -22.85 -39.84 35.98
C ALA A 1038 -22.66 -40.22 37.46
N THR A 1039 -21.43 -40.11 37.98
CA THR A 1039 -21.11 -40.43 39.39
C THR A 1039 -21.73 -39.42 40.35
N LEU A 1040 -21.68 -38.14 40.02
CA LEU A 1040 -22.31 -37.10 40.83
C LEU A 1040 -23.84 -37.23 40.82
N ALA A 1041 -24.45 -37.51 39.65
CA ALA A 1041 -25.88 -37.74 39.53
C ALA A 1041 -26.36 -38.99 40.29
N ALA A 1042 -25.58 -40.08 40.30
CA ALA A 1042 -25.88 -41.28 41.07
C ALA A 1042 -25.83 -41.04 42.59
N SER A 1043 -25.02 -40.06 43.04
CA SER A 1043 -24.89 -39.70 44.44
C SER A 1043 -25.97 -38.74 44.96
N ASP A 1044 -26.75 -38.13 44.08
CA ASP A 1044 -27.93 -37.30 44.42
C ASP A 1044 -29.22 -38.13 44.59
N VAL A 1045 -29.20 -39.42 44.24
CA VAL A 1045 -30.33 -40.36 44.43
C VAL A 1045 -30.28 -41.06 45.81
N LEU A 1046 -29.21 -40.87 46.58
CA LEU A 1046 -28.95 -41.54 47.86
C LEU A 1046 -28.87 -40.59 49.08
N HIS A 1047 -29.33 -39.35 48.97
CA HIS A 1047 -29.44 -38.41 50.09
C HIS A 1047 -30.81 -37.75 50.18
#